data_AF-A0A5J5BZ80-F1
#
_entry.id   AF-A0A5J5BZ80-F1
#
_cell.length_a   1.000
_cell.length_b   1.000
_cell.length_c   1.000
_cell.angle_alpha   90.00
_cell.angle_beta   90.00
_cell.angle_gamma   90.00
#
_symmetry.space_group_name_H-M   'P 1'
#
loop_
_entity.id
_entity.type
_entity.pdbx_description
1 polymer ?
#
loop_
_entity_poly.entity_id
_entity_poly.type
_entity_poly.pdbx_seq_one_letter_code
_entity_poly.pdbx_strand_id
1 'polypeptide(L)'
;MLHLWRNWDGDYLYLYQGYWCPSMSIQGIISFQCHFQAHDTDLILITPPKSGTTWLKALAFAIANRTHYPLTESPLLTSNPHPLVPFLEFDIYLTNPFPNPENIHSPRIFSTHTPYALLPSSIKESTCRIVYLCSNPLDRLVSHWLFTNKLWPETVEAISLDQHVDMFCGGLTGYGPLWDHVMGYWKASKEKPKKVLFLQYEDMKVDIVSQLKTLAHFMGFPFPLEEERQGMIEEIASLCSFNNLKDLEVNKTGKLRTGHQNDIFFRKGEVGDWANYLTPAMAERMEKIMEEKMDGSGFTFKRFILLYFKKKNKGKFILSLPVQPDVIAPVAAKRNFTNHCNHNTRINNKKNSKGIAENKGRNRPYFTYCDKLGHTRTKCFKFHGFPPKQANAASTTSDDNLAPKDVKHELTTEQYQKLISLLNIHFAFQAFVNLIETATVNSKTGEEEGMRDEYQELIQTLPKESDWVGGYLYLYQGCWCLSMSFQGLIFFQRHFQAHDTDVIIITPPKSGTTWLKALAFAIANRMHHPLSQSLLLTSNPHDLVPCFEFDIYHENPFPNLENIHSPRIFSTHTPYALLPSSIKDSKCKIVYLCRNPLDTLVSYWHFIGKLRPETVEAISLDQLVDMFCRGLTAYGPFWDHVLGYWKATQEMPNKVLFLQYEDMKVEIVSHVKTLADFMGCPFSLDEEKQGMVEEIASFCSFDNLKDLEVNKTGKLHTGKQNNNILFRKGEVGDWANYLTPTMVERMEKLMEEKLEGSGFTFKRS
;
A
#
# COMPACT_ATOMS: atom_id res chain seq x y z
N MET A 1 11.19 -1.98 47.68
CA MET A 1 9.97 -2.70 48.11
C MET A 1 9.39 -3.33 46.85
N LEU A 2 9.28 -4.66 46.76
CA LEU A 2 8.70 -5.30 45.57
C LEU A 2 7.18 -5.17 45.65
N HIS A 3 6.56 -4.49 44.68
CA HIS A 3 5.11 -4.49 44.56
C HIS A 3 4.68 -5.86 44.04
N LEU A 4 3.94 -6.59 44.87
CA LEU A 4 3.45 -7.93 44.57
C LEU A 4 2.11 -7.81 43.83
N TRP A 5 2.05 -8.31 42.59
CA TRP A 5 0.78 -8.52 41.91
C TRP A 5 0.59 -10.01 41.68
N ARG A 6 -0.53 -10.55 42.17
CA ARG A 6 -0.83 -11.98 42.06
C ARG A 6 -1.21 -12.29 40.62
N ASN A 7 -0.34 -13.01 39.93
CA ASN A 7 -0.64 -13.49 38.60
C ASN A 7 -1.66 -14.64 38.70
N TRP A 8 -2.48 -14.76 37.68
CA TRP A 8 -3.70 -15.57 37.68
C TRP A 8 -3.46 -17.06 37.43
N ASP A 9 -2.26 -17.38 36.93
CA ASP A 9 -1.68 -18.71 36.83
C ASP A 9 -1.29 -19.31 38.21
N GLY A 10 -1.50 -18.55 39.29
CA GLY A 10 -1.14 -18.90 40.66
C GLY A 10 0.24 -18.38 41.08
N ASP A 11 0.99 -17.80 40.14
CA ASP A 11 2.33 -17.26 40.32
C ASP A 11 2.27 -15.74 40.61
N TYR A 12 3.42 -15.05 40.63
CA TYR A 12 3.49 -13.61 40.92
C TYR A 12 4.22 -12.84 39.82
N LEU A 13 3.69 -11.67 39.45
CA LEU A 13 4.46 -10.66 38.73
C LEU A 13 5.15 -9.75 39.76
N TYR A 14 6.47 -9.61 39.61
CA TYR A 14 7.30 -8.74 40.43
C TYR A 14 7.65 -7.48 39.66
N LEU A 15 7.31 -6.30 40.21
CA LEU A 15 7.78 -5.04 39.65
C LEU A 15 9.28 -4.84 39.96
N TYR A 16 10.13 -5.06 38.97
CA TYR A 16 11.59 -4.95 39.05
C TYR A 16 12.10 -3.89 38.08
N GLN A 17 12.77 -2.85 38.61
CA GLN A 17 13.36 -1.75 37.82
C GLN A 17 12.39 -1.14 36.78
N GLY A 18 11.10 -1.07 37.10
CA GLY A 18 10.05 -0.50 36.24
C GLY A 18 9.26 -1.49 35.38
N TYR A 19 9.64 -2.78 35.35
CA TYR A 19 8.98 -3.80 34.53
C TYR A 19 8.42 -4.95 35.37
N TRP A 20 7.35 -5.58 34.89
CA TRP A 20 6.67 -6.70 35.54
C TRP A 20 7.30 -8.02 35.11
N CYS A 21 8.14 -8.61 35.95
CA CYS A 21 8.83 -9.87 35.67
C CYS A 21 8.08 -11.07 36.27
N PRO A 22 7.87 -12.17 35.51
CA PRO A 22 7.35 -13.42 36.06
C PRO A 22 8.23 -14.00 37.17
N SER A 23 7.63 -14.47 38.25
CA SER A 23 8.25 -15.23 39.35
C SER A 23 9.18 -16.34 38.88
N MET A 24 8.76 -17.12 37.87
CA MET A 24 9.54 -18.20 37.27
C MET A 24 10.82 -17.75 36.54
N SER A 25 11.00 -16.44 36.32
CA SER A 25 12.12 -15.85 35.58
C SER A 25 12.88 -14.77 36.33
N ILE A 26 12.29 -14.10 37.33
CA ILE A 26 12.92 -12.94 37.99
C ILE A 26 14.29 -13.27 38.60
N GLN A 27 14.46 -14.46 39.20
CA GLN A 27 15.77 -14.91 39.68
C GLN A 27 16.79 -15.03 38.53
N GLY A 28 16.38 -15.64 37.41
CA GLY A 28 17.20 -15.76 36.21
C GLY A 28 17.51 -14.41 35.57
N ILE A 29 16.58 -13.45 35.56
CA ILE A 29 16.77 -12.08 35.07
C ILE A 29 17.80 -11.32 35.93
N ILE A 30 17.67 -11.35 37.27
CA ILE A 30 18.63 -10.72 38.18
C ILE A 30 20.02 -11.35 38.02
N SER A 31 20.06 -12.68 37.97
CA SER A 31 21.28 -13.45 37.79
C SER A 31 21.98 -13.14 36.46
N PHE A 32 21.21 -13.09 35.37
CA PHE A 32 21.66 -12.65 34.04
C PHE A 32 22.19 -11.21 34.07
N GLN A 33 21.43 -10.26 34.62
CA GLN A 33 21.78 -8.84 34.69
C GLN A 33 23.10 -8.60 35.44
N CYS A 34 23.33 -9.34 36.53
CA CYS A 34 24.53 -9.18 37.37
C CYS A 34 25.78 -9.89 36.82
N HIS A 35 25.64 -11.05 36.18
CA HIS A 35 26.79 -11.95 35.94
C HIS A 35 27.17 -12.14 34.47
N PHE A 36 26.28 -11.86 33.51
CA PHE A 36 26.59 -12.11 32.09
C PHE A 36 27.66 -11.17 31.54
N GLN A 37 28.66 -11.76 30.88
CA GLN A 37 29.73 -11.04 30.20
C GLN A 37 29.58 -11.24 28.68
N ALA A 38 29.09 -10.19 28.01
CA ALA A 38 29.00 -10.17 26.56
C ALA A 38 30.38 -10.19 25.91
N HIS A 39 30.54 -10.99 24.86
CA HIS A 39 31.65 -10.87 23.93
C HIS A 39 31.20 -10.07 22.71
N ASP A 40 32.13 -9.37 22.06
CA ASP A 40 31.89 -8.55 20.86
C ASP A 40 31.26 -9.32 19.68
N THR A 41 31.43 -10.64 19.65
CA THR A 41 30.88 -11.54 18.63
C THR A 41 29.50 -12.14 18.98
N ASP A 42 28.94 -11.83 20.15
CA ASP A 42 27.65 -12.39 20.57
C ASP A 42 26.48 -11.84 19.74
N LEU A 43 25.51 -12.72 19.47
CA LEU A 43 24.24 -12.38 18.85
C LEU A 43 23.11 -12.60 19.87
N ILE A 44 22.45 -11.50 20.28
CA ILE A 44 21.37 -11.53 21.27
C ILE A 44 20.02 -11.33 20.57
N LEU A 45 19.21 -12.38 20.50
CA LEU A 45 17.87 -12.35 19.92
C LEU A 45 16.83 -11.95 20.98
N ILE A 46 16.13 -10.84 20.76
CA ILE A 46 15.23 -10.26 21.76
C ILE A 46 13.83 -10.11 21.18
N THR A 47 12.85 -10.58 21.95
CA THR A 47 11.43 -10.43 21.60
C THR A 47 10.64 -10.16 22.87
N PRO A 48 9.57 -9.36 22.84
CA PRO A 48 8.50 -9.50 23.83
C PRO A 48 7.95 -10.93 23.74
N PRO A 49 7.56 -11.57 24.86
CA PRO A 49 6.95 -12.90 24.82
C PRO A 49 5.83 -12.98 23.79
N LYS A 50 5.86 -14.04 22.97
CA LYS A 50 4.90 -14.37 21.89
C LYS A 50 4.96 -13.52 20.61
N SER A 51 5.98 -12.67 20.44
CA SER A 51 6.22 -11.90 19.20
C SER A 51 7.10 -12.64 18.16
N GLY A 52 6.91 -13.94 17.97
CA GLY A 52 7.62 -14.71 16.94
C GLY A 52 8.96 -15.34 17.34
N THR A 53 9.28 -15.42 18.65
CA THR A 53 10.57 -15.88 19.18
C THR A 53 11.06 -17.21 18.59
N THR A 54 10.20 -18.23 18.51
CA THR A 54 10.56 -19.55 17.96
C THR A 54 11.03 -19.47 16.49
N TRP A 55 10.43 -18.55 15.73
CA TRP A 55 10.77 -18.33 14.32
C TRP A 55 12.08 -17.57 14.17
N LEU A 56 12.27 -16.50 14.95
CA LEU A 56 13.55 -15.76 14.97
C LEU A 56 14.73 -16.66 15.38
N LYS A 57 14.54 -17.52 16.40
CA LYS A 57 15.56 -18.51 16.80
C LYS A 57 15.91 -19.46 15.65
N ALA A 58 14.91 -20.00 14.95
CA ALA A 58 15.13 -20.91 13.82
C ALA A 58 15.90 -20.22 12.67
N LEU A 59 15.45 -19.03 12.27
CA LEU A 59 16.06 -18.26 11.20
C LEU A 59 17.51 -17.87 11.52
N ALA A 60 17.75 -17.32 12.71
CA ALA A 60 19.10 -16.95 13.14
C ALA A 60 20.03 -18.17 13.22
N PHE A 61 19.55 -19.29 13.77
CA PHE A 61 20.33 -20.53 13.83
C PHE A 61 20.67 -21.04 12.43
N ALA A 62 19.69 -21.11 11.52
CA ALA A 62 19.90 -21.55 10.15
C ALA A 62 20.90 -20.65 9.39
N ILE A 63 20.70 -19.33 9.43
CA ILE A 63 21.60 -18.35 8.80
C ILE A 63 23.04 -18.53 9.27
N ALA A 64 23.25 -18.61 10.58
CA ALA A 64 24.59 -18.63 11.16
C ALA A 64 25.32 -19.97 11.04
N ASN A 65 24.59 -21.08 10.82
CA ASN A 65 25.15 -22.43 10.78
C ASN A 65 25.00 -23.13 9.41
N ARG A 66 24.47 -22.48 8.37
CA ARG A 66 24.31 -23.06 7.01
C ARG A 66 25.60 -23.55 6.36
N THR A 67 26.75 -23.02 6.79
CA THR A 67 28.09 -23.46 6.34
C THR A 67 28.66 -24.61 7.18
N HIS A 68 28.03 -24.92 8.33
CA HIS A 68 28.40 -26.01 9.22
C HIS A 68 27.51 -27.24 9.06
N TYR A 69 26.23 -27.03 8.73
CA TYR A 69 25.26 -28.08 8.43
C TYR A 69 24.55 -27.79 7.11
N PRO A 70 24.55 -28.73 6.14
CA PRO A 70 23.62 -28.69 5.02
C PRO A 70 22.19 -28.58 5.54
N LEU A 71 21.32 -27.84 4.85
CA LEU A 71 19.94 -27.60 5.32
C LEU A 71 19.14 -28.90 5.50
N THR A 72 19.44 -29.93 4.69
CA THR A 72 18.90 -31.29 4.77
C THR A 72 19.31 -32.07 6.03
N GLU A 73 20.38 -31.63 6.71
CA GLU A 73 20.92 -32.23 7.93
C GLU A 73 20.89 -31.22 9.10
N SER A 74 20.16 -30.11 8.94
CA SER A 74 20.09 -29.04 9.94
C SER A 74 19.58 -29.58 11.28
N PRO A 75 20.23 -29.25 12.42
CA PRO A 75 19.72 -29.56 13.75
C PRO A 75 18.28 -29.11 14.01
N LEU A 76 17.75 -28.15 13.25
CA LEU A 76 16.33 -27.74 13.31
C LEU A 76 15.35 -28.87 12.95
N LEU A 77 15.78 -29.88 12.19
CA LEU A 77 14.97 -31.04 11.81
C LEU A 77 14.77 -32.03 12.97
N THR A 78 15.73 -32.06 13.91
CA THR A 78 15.79 -33.04 15.01
C THR A 78 15.70 -32.40 16.41
N SER A 79 15.83 -31.08 16.50
CA SER A 79 15.76 -30.29 17.73
C SER A 79 14.83 -29.08 17.55
N ASN A 80 14.02 -28.80 18.57
CA ASN A 80 13.24 -27.56 18.61
C ASN A 80 14.17 -26.32 18.63
N PRO A 81 13.78 -25.17 18.05
CA PRO A 81 14.64 -23.97 18.02
C PRO A 81 15.02 -23.41 19.40
N HIS A 82 14.26 -23.69 20.47
CA HIS A 82 14.53 -23.14 21.80
C HIS A 82 15.83 -23.68 22.44
N PRO A 83 16.07 -25.01 22.47
CA PRO A 83 17.38 -25.58 22.84
C PRO A 83 18.58 -25.10 21.99
N LEU A 84 18.38 -24.84 20.69
CA LEU A 84 19.46 -24.46 19.77
C LEU A 84 19.93 -23.02 19.96
N VAL A 85 19.05 -22.13 20.43
CA VAL A 85 19.37 -20.75 20.80
C VAL A 85 18.83 -20.52 22.22
N PRO A 86 19.61 -20.82 23.26
CA PRO A 86 19.13 -20.85 24.65
C PRO A 86 18.66 -19.48 25.14
N PHE A 87 17.72 -19.48 26.09
CA PHE A 87 17.36 -18.28 26.83
C PHE A 87 18.34 -18.02 27.97
N LEU A 88 18.78 -16.77 28.09
CA LEU A 88 19.68 -16.34 29.16
C LEU A 88 19.01 -16.49 30.54
N GLU A 89 17.80 -15.97 30.71
CA GLU A 89 17.09 -15.96 31.99
C GLU A 89 16.34 -17.26 32.33
N PHE A 90 16.22 -18.23 31.41
CA PHE A 90 15.54 -19.52 31.64
C PHE A 90 16.48 -20.73 31.57
N ASP A 91 17.28 -20.84 30.50
CA ASP A 91 18.08 -22.04 30.23
C ASP A 91 19.48 -22.00 30.85
N ILE A 92 19.99 -20.78 31.11
CA ILE A 92 21.38 -20.53 31.53
C ILE A 92 21.45 -20.02 32.99
N TYR A 93 20.87 -18.85 33.28
CA TYR A 93 21.06 -18.14 34.56
C TYR A 93 20.04 -18.47 35.66
N LEU A 94 18.97 -19.22 35.35
CA LEU A 94 17.92 -19.57 36.31
C LEU A 94 18.41 -20.52 37.40
N THR A 95 19.17 -21.55 37.02
CA THR A 95 19.63 -22.62 37.93
C THR A 95 21.11 -22.53 38.28
N ASN A 96 21.91 -21.75 37.53
CA ASN A 96 23.32 -21.51 37.82
C ASN A 96 23.66 -20.01 37.64
N PRO A 97 24.05 -19.28 38.70
CA PRO A 97 24.44 -17.87 38.58
C PRO A 97 25.84 -17.66 37.98
N PHE A 98 26.70 -18.69 37.97
CA PHE A 98 28.02 -18.66 37.37
C PHE A 98 28.17 -19.80 36.34
N PRO A 99 27.39 -19.79 35.24
CA PRO A 99 27.54 -20.75 34.17
C PRO A 99 28.80 -20.43 33.39
N ASN A 100 29.57 -21.45 32.99
CA ASN A 100 30.68 -21.24 32.04
C ASN A 100 30.10 -21.10 30.62
N PRO A 101 30.11 -19.91 29.98
CA PRO A 101 29.50 -19.71 28.68
C PRO A 101 30.38 -20.21 27.52
N GLU A 102 31.64 -20.58 27.78
CA GLU A 102 32.56 -21.12 26.76
C GLU A 102 32.11 -22.48 26.20
N ASN A 103 31.24 -23.19 26.93
CA ASN A 103 30.63 -24.44 26.45
C ASN A 103 29.64 -24.24 25.28
N ILE A 104 29.31 -22.99 24.93
CA ILE A 104 28.46 -22.66 23.78
C ILE A 104 29.37 -22.39 22.58
N HIS A 105 29.31 -23.28 21.60
CA HIS A 105 30.10 -23.17 20.37
C HIS A 105 29.85 -21.84 19.64
N SER A 106 30.88 -21.32 18.98
CA SER A 106 30.76 -20.12 18.15
C SER A 106 30.07 -20.45 16.81
N PRO A 107 29.23 -19.56 16.27
CA PRO A 107 28.84 -18.25 16.83
C PRO A 107 27.89 -18.38 18.03
N ARG A 108 28.15 -17.64 19.10
CA ARG A 108 27.32 -17.69 20.31
C ARG A 108 26.04 -16.88 20.09
N ILE A 109 24.94 -17.60 19.89
CA ILE A 109 23.60 -17.02 19.73
C ILE A 109 22.79 -17.29 20.99
N PHE A 110 22.30 -16.21 21.59
CA PHE A 110 21.48 -16.24 22.79
C PHE A 110 20.12 -15.62 22.53
N SER A 111 19.21 -15.82 23.47
CA SER A 111 17.91 -15.14 23.45
C SER A 111 17.50 -14.63 24.82
N THR A 112 16.65 -13.60 24.85
CA THR A 112 16.03 -13.11 26.08
C THR A 112 14.71 -12.37 25.80
N HIS A 113 13.84 -12.34 26.81
CA HIS A 113 12.67 -11.48 26.88
C HIS A 113 12.94 -10.20 27.70
N THR A 114 14.18 -9.96 28.12
CA THR A 114 14.57 -8.83 28.97
C THR A 114 14.41 -7.48 28.25
N PRO A 115 13.71 -6.48 28.84
CA PRO A 115 13.62 -5.10 28.33
C PRO A 115 15.00 -4.43 28.22
N TYR A 116 15.16 -3.46 27.30
CA TYR A 116 16.45 -2.81 27.05
C TYR A 116 17.06 -2.18 28.31
N ALA A 117 16.22 -1.56 29.15
CA ALA A 117 16.64 -0.98 30.42
C ALA A 117 17.29 -2.02 31.36
N LEU A 118 16.80 -3.26 31.35
CA LEU A 118 17.23 -4.34 32.23
C LEU A 118 18.42 -5.15 31.70
N LEU A 119 18.88 -4.92 30.46
CA LEU A 119 20.06 -5.61 29.94
C LEU A 119 21.33 -5.31 30.78
N PRO A 120 22.23 -6.30 30.96
CA PRO A 120 23.56 -6.10 31.56
C PRO A 120 24.33 -4.93 30.92
N SER A 121 25.15 -4.24 31.71
CA SER A 121 26.06 -3.21 31.18
C SER A 121 27.02 -3.77 30.13
N SER A 122 27.52 -5.00 30.31
CA SER A 122 28.37 -5.69 29.33
C SER A 122 27.71 -5.80 27.94
N ILE A 123 26.42 -6.12 27.86
CA ILE A 123 25.64 -6.10 26.61
C ILE A 123 25.45 -4.67 26.09
N LYS A 124 25.30 -3.65 26.95
CA LYS A 124 25.12 -2.25 26.52
C LYS A 124 26.41 -1.61 26.00
N GLU A 125 27.56 -2.01 26.54
CA GLU A 125 28.88 -1.39 26.34
C GLU A 125 29.75 -2.07 25.27
N SER A 126 29.66 -3.40 25.10
CA SER A 126 30.39 -4.16 24.06
C SER A 126 29.96 -3.81 22.63
N THR A 127 30.50 -4.50 21.63
CA THR A 127 30.04 -4.44 20.23
C THR A 127 29.11 -5.60 19.82
N CYS A 128 28.66 -6.43 20.78
CA CYS A 128 27.71 -7.51 20.53
C CYS A 128 26.44 -7.00 19.84
N ARG A 129 25.85 -7.81 18.95
CA ARG A 129 24.72 -7.38 18.13
C ARG A 129 23.40 -7.89 18.67
N ILE A 130 22.40 -7.02 18.68
CA ILE A 130 21.05 -7.28 19.19
C ILE A 130 20.10 -7.31 18.00
N VAL A 131 19.33 -8.39 17.86
CA VAL A 131 18.22 -8.47 16.91
C VAL A 131 16.93 -8.45 17.70
N TYR A 132 16.18 -7.36 17.57
CA TYR A 132 14.87 -7.18 18.20
C TYR A 132 13.75 -7.50 17.21
N LEU A 133 12.80 -8.35 17.60
CA LEU A 133 11.59 -8.63 16.84
C LEU A 133 10.34 -8.39 17.70
N CYS A 134 9.49 -7.47 17.26
CA CYS A 134 8.14 -7.30 17.80
C CYS A 134 7.07 -7.74 16.79
N SER A 135 5.84 -7.88 17.27
CA SER A 135 4.64 -8.15 16.47
C SER A 135 3.53 -7.19 16.88
N ASN A 136 2.47 -7.11 16.07
CA ASN A 136 1.28 -6.33 16.38
C ASN A 136 0.78 -6.63 17.82
N PRO A 137 0.45 -5.60 18.63
CA PRO A 137 0.06 -5.77 20.02
C PRO A 137 -1.21 -6.61 20.21
N LEU A 138 -2.16 -6.57 19.28
CA LEU A 138 -3.43 -7.30 19.34
C LEU A 138 -3.21 -8.80 19.10
N ASP A 139 -2.44 -9.16 18.07
CA ASP A 139 -2.05 -10.56 17.82
C ASP A 139 -1.17 -11.10 18.95
N ARG A 140 -0.25 -10.28 19.50
CA ARG A 140 0.55 -10.65 20.67
C ARG A 140 -0.34 -10.97 21.87
N LEU A 141 -1.31 -10.12 22.19
CA LEU A 141 -2.24 -10.30 23.31
C LEU A 141 -3.00 -11.63 23.19
N VAL A 142 -3.58 -11.92 22.03
CA VAL A 142 -4.34 -13.17 21.79
C VAL A 142 -3.41 -14.39 21.78
N SER A 143 -2.22 -14.28 21.19
CA SER A 143 -1.19 -15.33 21.20
C SER A 143 -0.68 -15.63 22.62
N HIS A 144 -0.62 -14.62 23.49
CA HIS A 144 -0.25 -14.72 24.89
C HIS A 144 -1.36 -15.36 25.73
N TRP A 145 -2.60 -14.86 25.65
CA TRP A 145 -3.76 -15.44 26.32
C TRP A 145 -3.93 -16.94 26.03
N LEU A 146 -3.93 -17.32 24.75
CA LEU A 146 -4.07 -18.72 24.33
C LEU A 146 -2.89 -19.62 24.73
N PHE A 147 -1.70 -19.04 24.90
CA PHE A 147 -0.51 -19.79 25.30
C PHE A 147 -0.49 -20.03 26.81
N THR A 148 -0.78 -19.01 27.62
CA THR A 148 -0.85 -19.18 29.08
C THR A 148 -1.98 -20.13 29.47
N ASN A 149 -3.14 -20.05 28.81
CA ASN A 149 -4.24 -21.02 29.00
C ASN A 149 -3.92 -22.45 28.53
N LYS A 150 -2.86 -22.66 27.73
CA LYS A 150 -2.34 -23.99 27.36
C LYS A 150 -1.21 -24.49 28.27
N LEU A 151 -0.53 -23.60 28.97
CA LEU A 151 0.63 -23.92 29.80
C LEU A 151 0.25 -24.41 31.20
N TRP A 152 -0.92 -24.03 31.72
CA TRP A 152 -1.34 -24.41 33.07
C TRP A 152 -2.38 -25.54 33.05
N PRO A 153 -2.34 -26.45 34.05
CA PRO A 153 -3.26 -27.58 34.16
C PRO A 153 -4.69 -27.14 34.51
N GLU A 154 -5.66 -28.02 34.26
CA GLU A 154 -7.12 -27.84 34.49
C GLU A 154 -7.51 -27.50 35.95
N THR A 155 -6.56 -27.51 36.88
CA THR A 155 -6.76 -27.20 38.31
C THR A 155 -6.66 -25.70 38.64
N VAL A 156 -6.31 -24.84 37.67
CA VAL A 156 -6.29 -23.38 37.82
C VAL A 156 -7.42 -22.77 36.96
N GLU A 157 -8.17 -21.83 37.51
CA GLU A 157 -9.27 -21.18 36.80
C GLU A 157 -8.73 -20.31 35.64
N ALA A 158 -9.03 -20.71 34.40
CA ALA A 158 -8.51 -20.07 33.21
C ALA A 158 -9.01 -18.62 33.06
N ILE A 159 -8.11 -17.67 32.77
CA ILE A 159 -8.48 -16.27 32.71
C ILE A 159 -9.42 -15.97 31.53
N SER A 160 -10.44 -15.15 31.79
CA SER A 160 -11.31 -14.63 30.75
C SER A 160 -10.55 -13.67 29.83
N LEU A 161 -10.93 -13.61 28.55
CA LEU A 161 -10.28 -12.71 27.60
C LEU A 161 -10.37 -11.25 28.03
N ASP A 162 -11.50 -10.83 28.63
CA ASP A 162 -11.70 -9.49 29.19
C ASP A 162 -10.65 -9.13 30.26
N GLN A 163 -10.47 -9.99 31.27
CA GLN A 163 -9.44 -9.80 32.30
C GLN A 163 -8.03 -9.76 31.69
N HIS A 164 -7.76 -10.57 30.67
CA HIS A 164 -6.46 -10.54 29.99
C HIS A 164 -6.22 -9.22 29.24
N VAL A 165 -7.26 -8.68 28.58
CA VAL A 165 -7.20 -7.36 27.93
C VAL A 165 -6.96 -6.26 28.96
N ASP A 166 -7.64 -6.29 30.12
CA ASP A 166 -7.44 -5.33 31.20
C ASP A 166 -5.98 -5.32 31.70
N MET A 167 -5.42 -6.51 31.97
CA MET A 167 -4.02 -6.65 32.35
C MET A 167 -3.07 -6.09 31.29
N PHE A 168 -3.29 -6.44 30.02
CA PHE A 168 -2.44 -6.03 28.91
C PHE A 168 -2.47 -4.51 28.68
N CYS A 169 -3.66 -3.91 28.76
CA CYS A 169 -3.86 -2.46 28.73
C CYS A 169 -3.24 -1.74 29.94
N GLY A 170 -3.24 -2.38 31.11
CA GLY A 170 -2.57 -1.88 32.32
C GLY A 170 -1.05 -2.09 32.34
N GLY A 171 -0.46 -2.72 31.32
CA GLY A 171 0.96 -3.07 31.28
C GLY A 171 1.36 -4.25 32.19
N LEU A 172 0.39 -4.89 32.86
CA LEU A 172 0.53 -5.99 33.82
C LEU A 172 0.75 -7.34 33.10
N THR A 173 1.83 -7.42 32.34
CA THR A 173 2.20 -8.63 31.57
C THR A 173 3.63 -9.03 31.86
N GLY A 174 3.99 -10.29 31.63
CA GLY A 174 5.38 -10.71 31.72
C GLY A 174 6.27 -9.87 30.79
N TYR A 175 7.30 -9.26 31.38
CA TYR A 175 8.23 -8.31 30.76
C TYR A 175 7.55 -7.00 30.30
N GLY A 176 6.35 -6.70 30.79
CA GLY A 176 5.62 -5.48 30.49
C GLY A 176 6.05 -4.28 31.36
N PRO A 177 5.62 -3.05 31.01
CA PRO A 177 4.65 -2.76 29.95
C PRO A 177 5.18 -2.95 28.52
N LEU A 178 4.31 -3.36 27.59
CA LEU A 178 4.72 -3.65 26.19
C LEU A 178 5.28 -2.41 25.49
N TRP A 179 4.65 -1.26 25.66
CA TRP A 179 5.09 -0.04 25.00
C TRP A 179 6.51 0.34 25.44
N ASP A 180 6.81 0.32 26.74
CA ASP A 180 8.16 0.62 27.27
C ASP A 180 9.20 -0.42 26.80
N HIS A 181 8.81 -1.70 26.71
CA HIS A 181 9.66 -2.75 26.14
C HIS A 181 10.00 -2.49 24.67
N VAL A 182 9.02 -2.15 23.83
CA VAL A 182 9.23 -1.84 22.41
C VAL A 182 10.03 -0.55 22.24
N MET A 183 9.66 0.50 22.97
CA MET A 183 10.26 1.82 22.88
C MET A 183 11.73 1.85 23.31
N GLY A 184 12.11 1.05 24.30
CA GLY A 184 13.52 0.89 24.69
C GLY A 184 14.39 0.38 23.54
N TYR A 185 13.91 -0.61 22.78
CA TYR A 185 14.65 -1.16 21.63
C TYR A 185 14.56 -0.29 20.38
N TRP A 186 13.42 0.36 20.12
CA TRP A 186 13.29 1.31 19.01
C TRP A 186 14.24 2.50 19.16
N LYS A 187 14.29 3.09 20.36
CA LYS A 187 15.24 4.16 20.67
C LYS A 187 16.69 3.68 20.51
N ALA A 188 17.00 2.48 21.01
CA ALA A 188 18.34 1.91 20.88
C ALA A 188 18.74 1.59 19.42
N SER A 189 17.81 1.21 18.53
CA SER A 189 18.10 1.03 17.10
C SER A 189 18.32 2.34 16.36
N LYS A 190 17.63 3.42 16.77
CA LYS A 190 17.91 4.77 16.25
C LYS A 190 19.27 5.31 16.73
N GLU A 191 19.60 5.15 18.00
CA GLU A 191 20.87 5.62 18.58
C GLU A 191 22.09 4.78 18.14
N LYS A 192 21.93 3.47 17.97
CA LYS A 192 23.03 2.53 17.70
C LYS A 192 22.63 1.52 16.60
N PRO A 193 22.39 1.95 15.35
CA PRO A 193 21.88 1.08 14.28
C PRO A 193 22.82 -0.06 13.89
N LYS A 194 24.14 0.10 14.08
CA LYS A 194 25.13 -0.99 13.90
C LYS A 194 25.11 -2.05 15.00
N LYS A 195 24.38 -1.80 16.10
CA LYS A 195 24.30 -2.64 17.30
C LYS A 195 22.91 -3.22 17.54
N VAL A 196 21.84 -2.53 17.15
CA VAL A 196 20.46 -3.00 17.34
C VAL A 196 19.70 -2.96 16.03
N LEU A 197 19.41 -4.14 15.48
CA LEU A 197 18.47 -4.32 14.37
C LEU A 197 17.05 -4.45 14.95
N PHE A 198 16.11 -3.69 14.40
CA PHE A 198 14.70 -3.70 14.82
C PHE A 198 13.84 -4.23 13.67
N LEU A 199 13.09 -5.31 13.91
CA LEU A 199 12.26 -6.00 12.94
C LEU A 199 10.79 -6.08 13.42
N GLN A 200 9.86 -6.11 12.48
CA GLN A 200 8.45 -6.43 12.74
C GLN A 200 8.10 -7.79 12.13
N TYR A 201 7.35 -8.61 12.88
CA TYR A 201 6.90 -9.94 12.46
C TYR A 201 6.06 -9.87 11.19
N GLU A 202 5.25 -8.82 11.07
CA GLU A 202 4.40 -8.53 9.92
C GLU A 202 5.23 -8.26 8.65
N ASP A 203 6.36 -7.54 8.78
CA ASP A 203 7.24 -7.23 7.65
C ASP A 203 7.97 -8.49 7.17
N MET A 204 8.45 -9.32 8.10
CA MET A 204 9.01 -10.64 7.79
C MET A 204 8.00 -11.59 7.13
N LYS A 205 6.70 -11.41 7.41
CA LYS A 205 5.62 -12.20 6.79
C LYS A 205 5.23 -11.68 5.39
N VAL A 206 5.50 -10.41 5.07
CA VAL A 206 5.24 -9.81 3.76
C VAL A 206 6.39 -10.08 2.78
N ASP A 207 7.64 -9.86 3.20
CA ASP A 207 8.83 -10.09 2.38
C ASP A 207 9.92 -10.78 3.21
N ILE A 208 9.83 -12.11 3.29
CA ILE A 208 10.82 -12.89 4.05
C ILE A 208 12.21 -12.84 3.42
N VAL A 209 12.34 -12.74 2.09
CA VAL A 209 13.64 -12.82 1.40
C VAL A 209 14.49 -11.58 1.72
N SER A 210 13.93 -10.38 1.55
CA SER A 210 14.63 -9.12 1.87
C SER A 210 14.95 -8.99 3.37
N GLN A 211 14.02 -9.41 4.23
CA GLN A 211 14.23 -9.39 5.67
C GLN A 211 15.30 -10.39 6.12
N LEU A 212 15.44 -11.56 5.47
CA LEU A 212 16.53 -12.49 5.73
C LEU A 212 17.89 -11.99 5.23
N LYS A 213 17.96 -11.30 4.08
CA LYS A 213 19.20 -10.62 3.65
C LYS A 213 19.66 -9.60 4.69
N THR A 214 18.73 -8.76 5.16
CA THR A 214 18.97 -7.74 6.20
C THR A 214 19.47 -8.38 7.50
N LEU A 215 18.76 -9.41 7.97
CA LEU A 215 19.11 -10.16 9.18
C LEU A 215 20.49 -10.81 9.07
N ALA A 216 20.77 -11.51 7.97
CA ALA A 216 22.03 -12.21 7.73
C ALA A 216 23.22 -11.25 7.63
N HIS A 217 23.07 -10.13 6.91
CA HIS A 217 24.08 -9.09 6.84
C HIS A 217 24.39 -8.51 8.22
N PHE A 218 23.36 -8.13 8.98
CA PHE A 218 23.53 -7.58 10.33
C PHE A 218 24.17 -8.59 11.31
N MET A 219 23.75 -9.86 11.26
CA MET A 219 24.37 -10.93 12.05
C MET A 219 25.83 -11.21 11.67
N GLY A 220 26.32 -10.68 10.54
CA GLY A 220 27.69 -10.91 10.05
C GLY A 220 27.86 -12.21 9.26
N PHE A 221 26.76 -12.79 8.80
CA PHE A 221 26.72 -13.97 7.95
C PHE A 221 26.01 -13.66 6.61
N PRO A 222 26.37 -12.58 5.89
CA PRO A 222 25.70 -12.20 4.65
C PRO A 222 25.71 -13.33 3.63
N PHE A 223 24.71 -13.37 2.75
CA PHE A 223 24.67 -14.31 1.64
C PHE A 223 25.63 -13.85 0.53
N PRO A 224 26.61 -14.66 0.11
CA PRO A 224 27.36 -14.41 -1.11
C PRO A 224 26.44 -14.49 -2.34
N LEU A 225 26.78 -13.78 -3.41
CA LEU A 225 25.96 -13.70 -4.62
C LEU A 225 25.62 -15.08 -5.22
N GLU A 226 26.50 -16.07 -5.07
CA GLU A 226 26.25 -17.44 -5.52
C GLU A 226 25.24 -18.21 -4.64
N GLU A 227 25.22 -17.98 -3.33
CA GLU A 227 24.15 -18.54 -2.47
C GLU A 227 22.79 -17.90 -2.82
N GLU A 228 22.77 -16.60 -3.14
CA GLU A 228 21.54 -15.94 -3.60
C GLU A 228 21.06 -16.49 -4.95
N ARG A 229 21.96 -16.70 -5.92
CA ARG A 229 21.65 -17.30 -7.23
C ARG A 229 21.15 -18.75 -7.14
N GLN A 230 21.60 -19.49 -6.12
CA GLN A 230 21.21 -20.86 -5.86
C GLN A 230 19.91 -20.99 -5.04
N GLY A 231 19.32 -19.89 -4.56
CA GLY A 231 18.07 -19.91 -3.80
C GLY A 231 18.23 -20.29 -2.31
N MET A 232 19.43 -20.14 -1.74
CA MET A 232 19.73 -20.48 -0.34
C MET A 232 18.81 -19.76 0.67
N ILE A 233 18.38 -18.54 0.33
CA ILE A 233 17.53 -17.72 1.19
C ILE A 233 16.11 -18.29 1.24
N GLU A 234 15.59 -18.69 0.09
CA GLU A 234 14.31 -19.36 -0.09
C GLU A 234 14.31 -20.75 0.57
N GLU A 235 15.42 -21.49 0.50
CA GLU A 235 15.57 -22.77 1.23
C GLU A 235 15.55 -22.57 2.75
N ILE A 236 16.28 -21.58 3.29
CA ILE A 236 16.25 -21.24 4.73
C ILE A 236 14.84 -20.79 5.14
N ALA A 237 14.18 -19.95 4.35
CA ALA A 237 12.82 -19.49 4.59
C ALA A 237 11.81 -20.66 4.59
N SER A 238 11.99 -21.63 3.70
CA SER A 238 11.19 -22.86 3.60
C SER A 238 11.39 -23.78 4.80
N LEU A 239 12.66 -24.09 5.14
CA LEU A 239 13.05 -24.88 6.31
C LEU A 239 12.48 -24.29 7.61
N CYS A 240 12.58 -22.97 7.77
CA CYS A 240 12.11 -22.25 8.95
C CYS A 240 10.65 -21.79 8.85
N SER A 241 9.89 -22.21 7.82
CA SER A 241 8.51 -21.81 7.65
C SER A 241 7.62 -22.36 8.78
N PHE A 242 6.54 -21.66 9.10
CA PHE A 242 5.62 -22.07 10.18
C PHE A 242 5.08 -23.49 9.96
N ASN A 243 4.69 -23.82 8.72
CA ASN A 243 4.16 -25.15 8.39
C ASN A 243 5.25 -26.21 8.55
N ASN A 244 6.44 -26.02 7.95
CA ASN A 244 7.52 -27.00 8.06
C ASN A 244 7.91 -27.24 9.52
N LEU A 245 8.22 -26.18 10.28
CA LEU A 245 8.60 -26.31 11.68
C LEU A 245 7.51 -26.97 12.53
N LYS A 246 6.23 -26.60 12.34
CA LYS A 246 5.10 -27.23 13.04
C LYS A 246 4.97 -28.72 12.69
N ASP A 247 5.27 -29.10 11.46
CA ASP A 247 5.04 -30.46 10.97
C ASP A 247 6.19 -31.44 11.26
N LEU A 248 7.36 -30.95 11.69
CA LEU A 248 8.47 -31.79 12.17
C LEU A 248 8.08 -32.60 13.43
N GLU A 249 8.51 -33.86 13.46
CA GLU A 249 8.17 -34.80 14.54
C GLU A 249 8.63 -34.30 15.93
N VAL A 250 9.83 -33.72 16.02
CA VAL A 250 10.35 -33.10 17.25
C VAL A 250 9.45 -32.00 17.80
N ASN A 251 8.67 -31.33 16.95
CA ASN A 251 7.75 -30.27 17.35
C ASN A 251 6.31 -30.77 17.60
N LYS A 252 5.94 -31.94 17.07
CA LYS A 252 4.67 -32.63 17.33
C LYS A 252 4.67 -33.42 18.63
N THR A 253 5.70 -34.23 18.88
CA THR A 253 5.74 -35.20 20.00
C THR A 253 6.84 -34.93 21.02
N GLY A 254 7.85 -34.13 20.65
CA GLY A 254 8.89 -33.69 21.58
C GLY A 254 8.35 -32.82 22.71
N LYS A 255 9.14 -32.73 23.79
CA LYS A 255 8.78 -32.00 25.02
C LYS A 255 9.86 -31.02 25.44
N LEU A 256 9.44 -29.93 26.08
CA LEU A 256 10.29 -29.02 26.84
C LEU A 256 10.84 -29.70 28.09
N ARG A 257 11.92 -29.12 28.66
CA ARG A 257 12.45 -29.49 29.99
C ARG A 257 11.39 -29.42 31.11
N THR A 258 10.37 -28.58 30.95
CA THR A 258 9.22 -28.46 31.88
C THR A 258 8.13 -29.53 31.68
N GLY A 259 8.31 -30.49 30.77
CA GLY A 259 7.36 -31.58 30.51
C GLY A 259 6.24 -31.26 29.50
N HIS A 260 6.01 -29.99 29.18
CA HIS A 260 5.03 -29.57 28.16
C HIS A 260 5.46 -30.00 26.75
N GLN A 261 4.49 -30.32 25.88
CA GLN A 261 4.75 -30.65 24.47
C GLN A 261 5.23 -29.42 23.70
N ASN A 262 6.03 -29.63 22.64
CA ASN A 262 6.57 -28.56 21.81
C ASN A 262 5.51 -27.90 20.90
N ASP A 263 4.35 -28.53 20.70
CA ASP A 263 3.26 -28.04 19.86
C ASP A 263 2.67 -26.70 20.37
N ILE A 264 2.81 -26.40 21.66
CA ILE A 264 2.34 -25.16 22.31
C ILE A 264 2.90 -23.88 21.68
N PHE A 265 4.03 -23.97 20.97
CA PHE A 265 4.61 -22.85 20.23
C PHE A 265 3.96 -22.64 18.85
N PHE A 266 3.30 -23.66 18.29
CA PHE A 266 2.86 -23.71 16.90
C PHE A 266 1.33 -23.58 16.76
N ARG A 267 0.83 -22.34 16.91
CA ARG A 267 -0.60 -22.02 16.90
C ARG A 267 -1.19 -21.92 15.48
N LYS A 268 -1.04 -20.75 14.83
CA LYS A 268 -1.49 -20.48 13.45
C LYS A 268 -0.41 -19.86 12.55
N GLY A 269 0.48 -19.03 13.09
CA GLY A 269 1.51 -18.33 12.29
C GLY A 269 0.93 -17.27 11.33
N GLU A 270 -0.28 -16.81 11.60
CA GLU A 270 -1.05 -15.83 10.82
C GLU A 270 -1.04 -14.46 11.51
N VAL A 271 -1.17 -13.39 10.71
CA VAL A 271 -1.34 -12.00 11.14
C VAL A 271 -2.82 -11.64 11.05
N GLY A 272 -3.34 -10.85 12.00
CA GLY A 272 -4.74 -10.41 12.04
C GLY A 272 -5.71 -11.39 12.71
N ASP A 273 -5.21 -12.46 13.33
CA ASP A 273 -6.07 -13.47 13.97
C ASP A 273 -6.71 -12.96 15.27
N TRP A 274 -6.20 -11.87 15.85
CA TRP A 274 -6.83 -11.17 16.97
C TRP A 274 -8.31 -10.84 16.75
N ALA A 275 -8.71 -10.58 15.50
CA ALA A 275 -10.09 -10.25 15.11
C ALA A 275 -11.09 -11.39 15.38
N ASN A 276 -10.61 -12.64 15.49
CA ASN A 276 -11.45 -13.79 15.83
C ASN A 276 -11.78 -13.88 17.34
N TYR A 277 -11.12 -13.08 18.19
CA TYR A 277 -11.19 -13.18 19.65
C TYR A 277 -11.65 -11.88 20.30
N LEU A 278 -11.04 -10.74 19.95
CA LEU A 278 -11.31 -9.45 20.58
C LEU A 278 -12.67 -8.85 20.16
N THR A 279 -13.20 -7.94 20.96
CA THR A 279 -14.33 -7.05 20.60
C THR A 279 -13.82 -5.67 20.15
N PRO A 280 -14.60 -4.87 19.39
CA PRO A 280 -14.10 -3.61 18.84
C PRO A 280 -13.54 -2.68 19.92
N ALA A 281 -14.26 -2.55 21.04
CA ALA A 281 -13.84 -1.77 22.19
C ALA A 281 -12.53 -2.28 22.85
N MET A 282 -12.26 -3.60 22.82
CA MET A 282 -10.98 -4.14 23.30
C MET A 282 -9.82 -3.77 22.38
N ALA A 283 -10.02 -3.91 21.06
CA ALA A 283 -9.02 -3.59 20.05
C ALA A 283 -8.72 -2.08 20.05
N GLU A 284 -9.76 -1.25 19.96
CA GLU A 284 -9.67 0.21 19.97
C GLU A 284 -9.00 0.75 21.24
N ARG A 285 -9.34 0.21 22.43
CA ARG A 285 -8.69 0.59 23.69
C ARG A 285 -7.19 0.30 23.67
N MET A 286 -6.79 -0.87 23.16
CA MET A 286 -5.38 -1.25 23.09
C MET A 286 -4.63 -0.48 22.00
N GLU A 287 -5.25 -0.23 20.84
CA GLU A 287 -4.70 0.65 19.80
C GLU A 287 -4.45 2.05 20.36
N LYS A 288 -5.45 2.66 20.99
CA LYS A 288 -5.35 4.01 21.57
C LYS A 288 -4.24 4.12 22.62
N ILE A 289 -4.10 3.13 23.51
CA ILE A 289 -3.01 3.12 24.48
C ILE A 289 -1.64 3.03 23.79
N MET A 290 -1.51 2.24 22.72
CA MET A 290 -0.25 2.13 21.98
C MET A 290 0.05 3.40 21.18
N GLU A 291 -0.96 4.03 20.58
CA GLU A 291 -0.84 5.35 19.93
C GLU A 291 -0.37 6.41 20.94
N GLU A 292 -1.07 6.56 22.09
CA GLU A 292 -0.71 7.52 23.14
C GLU A 292 0.69 7.28 23.74
N LYS A 293 1.15 6.01 23.82
CA LYS A 293 2.45 5.66 24.39
C LYS A 293 3.60 5.69 23.38
N MET A 294 3.30 5.75 22.08
CA MET A 294 4.28 5.81 21.00
C MET A 294 4.24 7.13 20.24
N ASP A 295 3.37 8.07 20.62
CA ASP A 295 3.32 9.40 20.03
C ASP A 295 4.68 10.12 20.08
N GLY A 296 4.99 10.87 19.04
CA GLY A 296 6.28 11.53 18.84
C GLY A 296 7.49 10.61 18.64
N SER A 297 7.36 9.27 18.70
CA SER A 297 8.50 8.35 18.57
C SER A 297 9.01 8.11 17.15
N GLY A 298 8.20 8.46 16.14
CA GLY A 298 8.41 8.05 14.75
C GLY A 298 8.21 6.55 14.48
N PHE A 299 7.68 5.79 15.45
CA PHE A 299 7.30 4.38 15.29
C PHE A 299 5.78 4.21 15.42
N THR A 300 5.19 3.48 14.47
CA THR A 300 3.80 3.04 14.53
C THR A 300 3.71 1.58 14.08
N PHE A 301 2.90 0.79 14.78
CA PHE A 301 2.51 -0.52 14.27
C PHE A 301 1.62 -0.34 13.04
N LYS A 302 1.82 -1.17 12.01
CA LYS A 302 0.98 -1.15 10.81
C LYS A 302 -0.48 -1.43 11.18
N ARG A 303 -1.34 -0.41 11.04
CA ARG A 303 -2.75 -0.46 11.43
C ARG A 303 -3.56 -1.25 10.40
N PHE A 304 -3.93 -2.48 10.75
CA PHE A 304 -4.93 -3.24 10.04
C PHE A 304 -6.32 -2.69 10.38
N ILE A 305 -6.75 -1.65 9.66
CA ILE A 305 -8.05 -1.01 9.88
C ILE A 305 -9.19 -2.03 9.68
N LEU A 306 -9.84 -2.38 10.79
CA LEU A 306 -11.18 -2.95 10.88
C LEU A 306 -11.49 -4.21 10.05
N LEU A 307 -10.86 -5.35 10.39
CA LEU A 307 -11.45 -6.68 10.11
C LEU A 307 -12.52 -7.09 11.14
N TYR A 308 -13.50 -6.21 11.43
CA TYR A 308 -14.58 -6.53 12.35
C TYR A 308 -15.73 -7.32 11.71
N PHE A 309 -15.55 -8.63 11.59
CA PHE A 309 -16.60 -9.55 11.14
C PHE A 309 -16.83 -10.71 12.11
N LYS A 310 -17.65 -10.46 13.14
CA LYS A 310 -18.03 -11.47 14.14
C LYS A 310 -18.90 -12.56 13.50
N LYS A 311 -18.29 -13.72 13.22
CA LYS A 311 -18.95 -14.93 12.69
C LYS A 311 -19.99 -15.46 13.68
N LYS A 312 -21.26 -15.06 13.54
CA LYS A 312 -22.38 -15.70 14.25
C LYS A 312 -22.94 -16.87 13.42
N ASN A 313 -23.47 -17.88 14.11
CA ASN A 313 -23.79 -19.21 13.57
C ASN A 313 -24.49 -19.23 12.19
N LYS A 314 -24.09 -20.21 11.36
CA LYS A 314 -24.60 -20.50 10.00
C LYS A 314 -24.30 -19.46 8.91
N GLY A 315 -23.05 -19.01 8.84
CA GLY A 315 -22.45 -18.56 7.57
C GLY A 315 -23.00 -17.25 6.99
N LYS A 316 -23.39 -16.29 7.83
CA LYS A 316 -23.80 -14.94 7.39
C LYS A 316 -23.01 -13.85 8.13
N PHE A 317 -22.66 -12.80 7.41
CA PHE A 317 -22.01 -11.59 7.90
C PHE A 317 -22.95 -10.39 7.71
N ILE A 318 -22.90 -9.40 8.59
CA ILE A 318 -23.68 -8.15 8.52
C ILE A 318 -22.74 -6.99 8.83
N LEU A 319 -22.81 -5.93 8.01
CA LEU A 319 -22.07 -4.69 8.21
C LEU A 319 -22.87 -3.72 9.10
N SER A 320 -22.21 -3.00 10.00
CA SER A 320 -22.79 -1.88 10.75
C SER A 320 -21.68 -0.89 11.12
N LEU A 321 -21.77 0.35 10.64
CA LEU A 321 -20.82 1.42 10.91
C LEU A 321 -21.37 2.37 12.01
N PRO A 322 -20.56 2.80 12.98
CA PRO A 322 -20.92 3.93 13.83
C PRO A 322 -20.69 5.25 13.06
N VAL A 323 -21.69 6.11 13.05
CA VAL A 323 -21.60 7.47 12.50
C VAL A 323 -21.42 8.44 13.68
N GLN A 324 -20.37 9.27 13.65
CA GLN A 324 -20.31 10.44 14.53
C GLN A 324 -21.24 11.54 13.97
N PRO A 325 -22.12 12.14 14.80
CA PRO A 325 -23.04 13.17 14.34
C PRO A 325 -22.40 14.56 14.46
N ASP A 326 -21.90 15.09 13.35
CA ASP A 326 -21.85 16.54 13.11
C ASP A 326 -21.73 16.82 11.60
N VAL A 327 -22.15 18.02 11.17
CA VAL A 327 -22.20 18.50 9.77
C VAL A 327 -23.31 17.89 8.87
N ILE A 328 -24.57 18.22 9.15
CA ILE A 328 -25.59 18.40 8.09
C ILE A 328 -26.40 19.69 8.36
N ALA A 329 -26.39 20.62 7.41
CA ALA A 329 -27.38 21.69 7.28
C ALA A 329 -28.04 21.58 5.89
N PRO A 330 -29.37 21.71 5.76
CA PRO A 330 -30.07 21.29 4.54
C PRO A 330 -30.30 22.42 3.52
N VAL A 331 -30.02 22.14 2.24
CA VAL A 331 -30.54 22.92 1.12
C VAL A 331 -31.75 22.19 0.52
N ALA A 332 -32.92 22.83 0.57
CA ALA A 332 -34.14 22.32 -0.04
C ALA A 332 -34.55 23.13 -1.29
N ALA A 333 -35.36 22.48 -2.14
CA ALA A 333 -36.24 23.06 -3.16
C ALA A 333 -35.66 23.62 -4.48
N LYS A 334 -35.77 22.80 -5.55
CA LYS A 334 -36.28 23.08 -6.92
C LYS A 334 -36.07 21.80 -7.76
N ARG A 335 -36.93 21.35 -8.68
CA ARG A 335 -38.25 21.83 -9.17
C ARG A 335 -38.96 20.64 -9.86
N ASN A 336 -40.28 20.56 -9.80
CA ASN A 336 -41.06 19.64 -10.66
C ASN A 336 -40.98 20.10 -12.13
N PHE A 337 -40.98 19.17 -13.09
CA PHE A 337 -41.75 19.30 -14.33
C PHE A 337 -42.16 17.93 -14.89
N THR A 338 -43.31 17.89 -15.56
CA THR A 338 -44.07 16.69 -15.92
C THR A 338 -44.14 16.44 -17.43
N ASN A 339 -44.27 15.16 -17.81
CA ASN A 339 -44.91 14.63 -19.04
C ASN A 339 -44.33 15.04 -20.40
N HIS A 340 -44.01 14.04 -21.25
CA HIS A 340 -44.84 13.73 -22.42
C HIS A 340 -44.57 12.33 -23.01
N CYS A 341 -45.55 11.82 -23.74
CA CYS A 341 -45.57 10.47 -24.34
C CYS A 341 -44.71 10.37 -25.61
N ASN A 342 -44.25 9.16 -25.96
CA ASN A 342 -44.89 8.43 -27.07
C ASN A 342 -44.44 6.98 -27.27
N HIS A 343 -45.30 6.22 -27.96
CA HIS A 343 -45.15 4.83 -28.36
C HIS A 343 -43.93 4.57 -29.27
N ASN A 344 -43.32 3.36 -29.18
CA ASN A 344 -43.59 2.36 -30.22
C ASN A 344 -43.23 0.89 -29.89
N THR A 345 -44.17 0.05 -30.28
CA THR A 345 -44.24 -1.42 -30.34
C THR A 345 -43.12 -2.16 -31.08
N ARG A 346 -42.73 -3.35 -30.56
CA ARG A 346 -42.72 -4.67 -31.25
C ARG A 346 -42.41 -5.79 -30.23
N ILE A 347 -43.32 -6.74 -29.94
CA ILE A 347 -43.56 -8.02 -30.66
C ILE A 347 -42.29 -8.92 -30.60
N ASN A 348 -42.21 -10.05 -29.87
CA ASN A 348 -43.03 -11.27 -30.08
C ASN A 348 -42.83 -12.42 -29.02
N ASN A 349 -43.93 -13.07 -28.63
CA ASN A 349 -44.15 -14.55 -28.51
C ASN A 349 -43.17 -15.54 -27.82
N LYS A 350 -43.58 -16.11 -26.67
CA LYS A 350 -44.14 -17.51 -26.45
C LYS A 350 -44.32 -17.79 -24.93
N LYS A 351 -45.49 -18.25 -24.42
CA LYS A 351 -45.96 -19.66 -24.23
C LYS A 351 -44.93 -20.53 -23.47
N ASN A 352 -45.17 -21.26 -22.37
CA ASN A 352 -46.36 -21.88 -21.71
C ASN A 352 -45.98 -22.30 -20.24
N SER A 353 -46.81 -22.81 -19.29
CA SER A 353 -48.27 -22.74 -18.99
C SER A 353 -48.65 -23.61 -17.74
N LYS A 354 -49.78 -23.31 -17.06
CA LYS A 354 -50.65 -24.17 -16.18
C LYS A 354 -50.40 -24.32 -14.65
N GLY A 355 -51.52 -24.42 -13.91
CA GLY A 355 -51.71 -24.67 -12.46
C GLY A 355 -52.12 -23.39 -11.69
N ILE A 356 -53.36 -23.10 -11.23
CA ILE A 356 -54.53 -23.88 -10.75
C ILE A 356 -54.20 -24.73 -9.51
N ALA A 357 -54.84 -24.61 -8.33
CA ALA A 357 -55.73 -23.59 -7.72
C ALA A 357 -55.87 -23.89 -6.20
N GLU A 358 -56.36 -22.95 -5.37
CA GLU A 358 -57.55 -23.11 -4.48
C GLU A 358 -57.69 -22.00 -3.40
N ASN A 359 -58.93 -21.86 -2.87
CA ASN A 359 -59.41 -20.78 -2.01
C ASN A 359 -59.70 -21.24 -0.57
N LYS A 360 -59.53 -20.34 0.41
CA LYS A 360 -60.27 -20.14 1.70
C LYS A 360 -59.55 -19.02 2.48
N GLY A 361 -60.16 -18.11 3.24
CA GLY A 361 -61.56 -17.80 3.56
C GLY A 361 -61.65 -16.38 4.15
N ARG A 362 -62.86 -15.82 4.34
CA ARG A 362 -63.09 -14.40 4.70
C ARG A 362 -63.20 -14.13 6.21
N ASN A 363 -62.88 -12.91 6.64
CA ASN A 363 -63.77 -12.11 7.50
C ASN A 363 -63.48 -10.58 7.40
N ARG A 364 -64.54 -9.76 7.47
CA ARG A 364 -64.55 -8.27 7.52
C ARG A 364 -65.62 -7.85 8.55
N PRO A 365 -65.50 -6.67 9.21
CA PRO A 365 -66.36 -5.51 8.83
C PRO A 365 -65.62 -4.16 8.88
N TYR A 366 -65.76 -3.25 7.91
CA TYR A 366 -66.84 -2.25 7.71
C TYR A 366 -66.94 -1.11 8.76
N PHE A 367 -66.91 0.13 8.29
CA PHE A 367 -67.37 1.33 9.00
C PHE A 367 -68.22 2.19 8.04
N THR A 368 -69.37 2.64 8.53
CA THR A 368 -70.38 3.41 7.78
C THR A 368 -70.74 4.69 8.53
N TYR A 369 -70.19 5.85 8.13
CA TYR A 369 -70.79 7.15 8.46
C TYR A 369 -70.28 8.31 7.58
N CYS A 370 -71.11 8.80 6.64
CA CYS A 370 -71.20 10.20 6.19
C CYS A 370 -72.22 10.33 5.03
N ASP A 371 -73.52 10.29 5.35
CA ASP A 371 -74.59 10.30 4.33
C ASP A 371 -75.73 11.31 4.62
N LYS A 372 -75.45 12.38 5.41
CA LYS A 372 -76.50 13.32 5.87
C LYS A 372 -76.23 14.82 5.77
N LEU A 373 -75.15 15.28 5.12
CA LEU A 373 -74.84 16.73 4.99
C LEU A 373 -74.42 17.21 3.59
N GLY A 374 -74.68 16.47 2.52
CA GLY A 374 -74.68 17.02 1.14
C GLY A 374 -73.43 17.78 0.68
N HIS A 375 -72.23 17.40 1.16
CA HIS A 375 -70.97 18.09 0.86
C HIS A 375 -70.00 17.18 0.13
N THR A 376 -69.29 17.73 -0.87
CA THR A 376 -68.30 16.99 -1.63
C THR A 376 -67.06 16.67 -0.79
N ARG A 377 -66.50 15.48 -0.99
CA ARG A 377 -65.41 14.89 -0.19
C ARG A 377 -64.18 15.80 -0.01
N THR A 378 -63.94 16.71 -0.97
CA THR A 378 -62.84 17.69 -0.94
C THR A 378 -63.02 18.82 0.08
N LYS A 379 -64.25 19.11 0.54
CA LYS A 379 -64.52 20.19 1.52
C LYS A 379 -64.32 19.78 2.98
N CYS A 380 -64.58 18.52 3.37
CA CYS A 380 -64.39 18.07 4.77
C CYS A 380 -62.92 18.13 5.22
N PHE A 381 -61.97 17.78 4.34
CA PHE A 381 -60.54 17.79 4.68
C PHE A 381 -59.94 19.18 4.89
N LYS A 382 -60.66 20.26 4.53
CA LYS A 382 -60.19 21.64 4.75
C LYS A 382 -60.61 22.25 6.09
N PHE A 383 -61.53 21.61 6.83
CA PHE A 383 -62.08 22.13 8.09
C PHE A 383 -61.77 21.32 9.35
N HIS A 384 -61.54 20.00 9.24
CA HIS A 384 -61.47 19.13 10.43
C HIS A 384 -60.14 18.40 10.65
N GLY A 385 -59.17 18.55 9.73
CA GLY A 385 -57.90 17.83 9.80
C GLY A 385 -58.04 16.31 9.70
N PHE A 386 -56.95 15.59 9.96
CA PHE A 386 -56.97 14.13 10.17
C PHE A 386 -56.81 13.83 11.67
N PRO A 387 -57.69 13.02 12.28
CA PRO A 387 -57.58 12.67 13.69
C PRO A 387 -56.51 11.60 13.95
N PRO A 388 -55.84 11.62 15.11
CA PRO A 388 -54.83 10.63 15.49
C PRO A 388 -55.45 9.32 16.02
N LYS A 389 -54.63 8.28 16.21
CA LYS A 389 -55.00 7.12 17.04
C LYS A 389 -53.91 6.79 18.07
N GLN A 390 -54.28 6.92 19.35
CA GLN A 390 -53.62 6.33 20.52
C GLN A 390 -53.74 4.79 20.43
N ALA A 391 -52.74 3.96 20.74
CA ALA A 391 -51.83 3.86 21.90
C ALA A 391 -52.50 3.21 23.13
N ASN A 392 -52.14 1.96 23.42
CA ASN A 392 -52.37 1.30 24.71
C ASN A 392 -51.11 1.43 25.59
N ALA A 393 -51.31 1.59 26.89
CA ALA A 393 -50.30 2.12 27.79
C ALA A 393 -49.53 1.07 28.61
N ALA A 394 -48.25 1.34 28.85
CA ALA A 394 -47.56 1.05 30.11
C ALA A 394 -46.48 2.14 30.36
N SER A 395 -46.44 2.62 31.60
CA SER A 395 -45.61 3.66 32.22
C SER A 395 -44.13 3.81 31.78
N THR A 396 -43.75 5.04 31.41
CA THR A 396 -42.56 5.86 31.85
C THR A 396 -41.18 5.17 32.00
N THR A 397 -40.05 5.65 31.44
CA THR A 397 -39.59 7.05 31.30
C THR A 397 -38.61 7.29 30.11
N SER A 398 -38.50 8.57 29.71
CA SER A 398 -37.36 9.28 29.04
C SER A 398 -36.77 8.79 27.70
N ASP A 399 -37.15 9.53 26.65
CA ASP A 399 -36.32 10.24 25.64
C ASP A 399 -35.43 9.54 24.59
N ASP A 400 -35.38 10.23 23.44
CA ASP A 400 -34.54 10.12 22.23
C ASP A 400 -34.43 8.79 21.47
N ASN A 401 -34.86 8.81 20.20
CA ASN A 401 -34.24 8.07 19.08
C ASN A 401 -34.92 8.38 17.71
N LEU A 402 -34.13 8.85 16.74
CA LEU A 402 -34.51 8.98 15.31
C LEU A 402 -33.50 8.17 14.48
N ALA A 403 -33.92 7.04 13.91
CA ALA A 403 -33.05 6.12 13.16
C ALA A 403 -33.47 5.99 11.68
N PRO A 404 -32.51 6.01 10.72
CA PRO A 404 -32.78 5.67 9.31
C PRO A 404 -33.07 4.17 9.13
N LYS A 405 -33.68 3.79 8.00
CA LYS A 405 -33.88 2.38 7.64
C LYS A 405 -32.66 1.80 6.92
N ASP A 406 -32.03 0.79 7.51
CA ASP A 406 -30.94 0.02 6.90
C ASP A 406 -31.34 -0.61 5.55
N VAL A 407 -30.50 -0.45 4.54
CA VAL A 407 -30.46 -1.29 3.35
C VAL A 407 -29.36 -2.33 3.52
N LYS A 408 -29.70 -3.62 3.53
CA LYS A 408 -28.75 -4.72 3.74
C LYS A 408 -28.39 -5.39 2.43
N HIS A 409 -27.09 -5.42 2.10
CA HIS A 409 -26.55 -6.24 1.02
C HIS A 409 -25.88 -7.50 1.61
N GLU A 410 -26.21 -8.68 1.07
CA GLU A 410 -25.57 -9.95 1.43
C GLU A 410 -24.44 -10.28 0.43
N LEU A 411 -23.28 -10.72 0.93
CA LEU A 411 -22.12 -11.17 0.13
C LEU A 411 -21.89 -12.67 0.30
N THR A 412 -21.40 -13.33 -0.75
CA THR A 412 -21.02 -14.76 -0.72
C THR A 412 -19.62 -14.97 -0.11
N THR A 413 -19.32 -16.20 0.32
CA THR A 413 -18.00 -16.58 0.86
C THR A 413 -16.85 -16.28 -0.10
N GLU A 414 -17.09 -16.40 -1.40
CA GLU A 414 -16.11 -16.17 -2.47
C GLU A 414 -15.88 -14.66 -2.69
N GLN A 415 -16.95 -13.86 -2.67
CA GLN A 415 -16.85 -12.40 -2.66
C GLN A 415 -16.13 -11.90 -1.39
N TYR A 416 -16.37 -12.53 -0.23
CA TYR A 416 -15.70 -12.22 1.03
C TYR A 416 -14.20 -12.51 1.00
N GLN A 417 -13.78 -13.68 0.47
CA GLN A 417 -12.35 -13.99 0.31
C GLN A 417 -11.66 -13.03 -0.68
N LYS A 418 -12.35 -12.64 -1.76
CA LYS A 418 -11.84 -11.68 -2.74
C LYS A 418 -11.68 -10.27 -2.15
N LEU A 419 -12.64 -9.84 -1.31
CA LEU A 419 -12.55 -8.56 -0.59
C LEU A 419 -11.36 -8.53 0.38
N ILE A 420 -11.09 -9.65 1.08
CA ILE A 420 -9.94 -9.76 2.00
C ILE A 420 -8.60 -9.71 1.26
N SER A 421 -8.46 -10.36 0.10
CA SER A 421 -7.20 -10.26 -0.66
C SER A 421 -6.97 -8.84 -1.20
N LEU A 422 -8.01 -8.16 -1.67
CA LEU A 422 -7.95 -6.77 -2.15
C LEU A 422 -7.57 -5.77 -1.03
N LEU A 423 -8.16 -5.91 0.16
CA LEU A 423 -7.83 -5.07 1.32
C LEU A 423 -6.39 -5.30 1.79
N ASN A 424 -5.94 -6.55 1.87
CA ASN A 424 -4.55 -6.87 2.21
C ASN A 424 -3.56 -6.31 1.18
N ILE A 425 -3.89 -6.28 -0.11
CA ILE A 425 -3.05 -5.67 -1.16
C ILE A 425 -3.00 -4.14 -1.03
N HIS A 426 -4.11 -3.49 -0.65
CA HIS A 426 -4.14 -2.04 -0.45
C HIS A 426 -3.28 -1.62 0.76
N PHE A 427 -3.45 -2.30 1.91
CA PHE A 427 -2.63 -2.03 3.10
C PHE A 427 -1.18 -2.47 2.93
N ALA A 428 -0.89 -3.59 2.26
CA ALA A 428 0.48 -3.99 1.93
C ALA A 428 1.16 -2.96 1.02
N PHE A 429 0.44 -2.34 0.08
CA PHE A 429 1.01 -1.27 -0.75
C PHE A 429 1.26 0.02 0.04
N GLN A 430 0.29 0.48 0.84
CA GLN A 430 0.50 1.68 1.67
C GLN A 430 1.67 1.45 2.66
N ALA A 431 1.77 0.24 3.19
CA ALA A 431 2.86 -0.20 4.04
C ALA A 431 4.18 -0.47 3.31
N PHE A 432 4.18 -0.67 1.98
CA PHE A 432 5.36 -0.83 1.13
C PHE A 432 5.90 0.53 0.71
N VAL A 433 5.03 1.48 0.34
CA VAL A 433 5.36 2.90 0.14
C VAL A 433 6.00 3.46 1.42
N ASN A 434 5.34 3.35 2.57
CA ASN A 434 5.90 3.83 3.84
C ASN A 434 7.18 3.08 4.28
N LEU A 435 7.34 1.80 3.90
CA LEU A 435 8.57 1.02 4.19
C LEU A 435 9.73 1.42 3.28
N ILE A 436 9.47 1.84 2.05
CA ILE A 436 10.46 2.36 1.12
C ILE A 436 10.89 3.79 1.50
N GLU A 437 9.93 4.65 1.89
CA GLU A 437 10.20 5.97 2.47
C GLU A 437 11.09 5.88 3.73
N THR A 438 11.00 4.80 4.51
CA THR A 438 11.87 4.57 5.69
C THR A 438 13.13 3.77 5.39
N ALA A 439 13.14 2.83 4.44
CA ALA A 439 14.32 2.05 4.07
C ALA A 439 15.39 2.88 3.36
N THR A 440 14.98 3.91 2.60
CA THR A 440 15.90 4.85 1.95
C THR A 440 16.64 5.77 2.93
N VAL A 441 16.34 5.78 4.23
CA VAL A 441 16.96 6.71 5.20
C VAL A 441 18.45 6.39 5.49
N ASN A 442 18.89 5.13 5.38
CA ASN A 442 20.18 4.69 5.94
C ASN A 442 21.43 4.82 5.02
N SER A 443 21.45 5.77 4.08
CA SER A 443 22.67 6.13 3.34
C SER A 443 22.66 7.56 2.80
N LYS A 444 22.21 8.53 3.59
CA LYS A 444 21.83 9.86 3.09
C LYS A 444 22.62 11.00 3.75
N THR A 445 23.03 11.97 2.94
CA THR A 445 23.80 13.15 3.39
C THR A 445 22.88 14.14 4.11
N GLY A 446 23.44 15.10 4.86
CA GLY A 446 22.65 16.10 5.59
C GLY A 446 21.75 16.98 4.70
N GLU A 447 22.03 17.04 3.40
CA GLU A 447 21.17 17.71 2.41
C GLU A 447 19.87 16.92 2.16
N GLU A 448 19.90 15.59 2.20
CA GLU A 448 18.74 14.72 1.94
C GLU A 448 17.78 14.57 3.13
N GLU A 449 18.19 14.94 4.34
CA GLU A 449 17.28 15.08 5.48
C GLU A 449 16.51 16.40 5.37
N GLY A 450 17.20 17.53 5.19
CA GLY A 450 16.55 18.84 5.03
C GLY A 450 15.57 18.92 3.85
N MET A 451 15.85 18.23 2.73
CA MET A 451 14.92 18.15 1.60
C MET A 451 13.65 17.34 1.89
N ARG A 452 13.69 16.38 2.83
CA ARG A 452 12.49 15.65 3.26
C ARG A 452 11.65 16.47 4.23
N ASP A 453 12.29 17.22 5.13
CA ASP A 453 11.58 18.15 6.01
C ASP A 453 10.84 19.24 5.21
N GLU A 454 11.49 19.81 4.18
CA GLU A 454 10.84 20.77 3.28
C GLU A 454 9.71 20.15 2.45
N TYR A 455 9.87 18.89 1.98
CA TYR A 455 8.77 18.19 1.30
C TYR A 455 7.56 17.98 2.24
N GLN A 456 7.80 17.63 3.50
CA GLN A 456 6.75 17.49 4.51
C GLN A 456 6.07 18.84 4.82
N GLU A 457 6.82 19.94 4.86
CA GLU A 457 6.26 21.30 4.98
C GLU A 457 5.40 21.67 3.75
N LEU A 458 5.85 21.37 2.53
CA LEU A 458 5.13 21.65 1.30
C LEU A 458 3.79 20.89 1.22
N ILE A 459 3.75 19.58 1.52
CA ILE A 459 2.48 18.82 1.49
C ILE A 459 1.48 19.20 2.60
N GLN A 460 1.95 19.88 3.66
CA GLN A 460 1.10 20.44 4.71
C GLN A 460 0.56 21.84 4.36
N THR A 461 1.33 22.64 3.63
CA THR A 461 1.02 24.06 3.36
C THR A 461 0.37 24.33 2.01
N LEU A 462 0.63 23.52 0.99
CA LEU A 462 0.10 23.75 -0.36
C LEU A 462 -1.41 23.45 -0.44
N PRO A 463 -2.17 24.23 -1.24
CA PRO A 463 -3.56 23.91 -1.55
C PRO A 463 -3.65 22.51 -2.18
N LYS A 464 -4.61 21.70 -1.71
CA LYS A 464 -4.83 20.35 -2.22
C LYS A 464 -6.30 20.05 -2.47
N GLU A 465 -6.53 19.23 -3.48
CA GLU A 465 -7.83 18.71 -3.90
C GLU A 465 -7.76 17.17 -3.94
N SER A 466 -8.88 16.48 -3.75
CA SER A 466 -8.92 15.02 -3.87
C SER A 466 -8.65 14.58 -5.31
N ASP A 467 -7.83 13.54 -5.49
CA ASP A 467 -7.66 12.91 -6.80
C ASP A 467 -8.75 11.84 -7.08
N TRP A 468 -8.67 11.21 -8.25
CA TRP A 468 -9.67 10.28 -8.77
C TRP A 468 -9.40 8.80 -8.41
N VAL A 469 -8.35 8.51 -7.61
CA VAL A 469 -7.93 7.16 -7.18
C VAL A 469 -7.78 7.03 -5.66
N GLY A 470 -8.08 8.09 -4.90
CA GLY A 470 -8.10 8.11 -3.43
C GLY A 470 -6.93 8.84 -2.76
N GLY A 471 -6.10 9.54 -3.54
CA GLY A 471 -5.03 10.42 -3.08
C GLY A 471 -5.37 11.90 -3.24
N TYR A 472 -4.35 12.71 -3.51
CA TYR A 472 -4.45 14.18 -3.60
C TYR A 472 -3.69 14.75 -4.80
N LEU A 473 -4.22 15.85 -5.33
CA LEU A 473 -3.50 16.79 -6.18
C LEU A 473 -3.01 17.96 -5.32
N TYR A 474 -1.72 18.33 -5.42
CA TYR A 474 -1.13 19.49 -4.76
C TYR A 474 -0.89 20.62 -5.76
N LEU A 475 -1.31 21.84 -5.45
CA LEU A 475 -1.07 23.02 -6.30
C LEU A 475 0.32 23.60 -6.03
N TYR A 476 1.31 23.18 -6.81
CA TYR A 476 2.70 23.63 -6.71
C TYR A 476 3.09 24.52 -7.89
N GLN A 477 3.54 25.75 -7.63
CA GLN A 477 3.98 26.71 -8.65
C GLN A 477 2.95 26.92 -9.80
N GLY A 478 1.65 26.82 -9.49
CA GLY A 478 0.56 26.94 -10.47
C GLY A 478 0.19 25.63 -11.21
N CYS A 479 0.86 24.51 -10.89
CA CYS A 479 0.63 23.19 -11.46
C CYS A 479 -0.04 22.25 -10.43
N TRP A 480 -1.03 21.47 -10.86
CA TRP A 480 -1.64 20.42 -10.03
C TRP A 480 -0.87 19.10 -10.15
N CYS A 481 -0.05 18.81 -9.15
CA CYS A 481 0.86 17.67 -9.11
C CYS A 481 0.25 16.48 -8.37
N LEU A 482 0.44 15.25 -8.88
CA LEU A 482 -0.01 14.02 -8.23
C LEU A 482 0.79 13.74 -6.96
N SER A 483 0.12 13.38 -5.86
CA SER A 483 0.81 13.00 -4.61
C SER A 483 1.90 11.94 -4.81
N MET A 484 1.65 10.94 -5.66
CA MET A 484 2.57 9.83 -5.94
C MET A 484 3.82 10.18 -6.77
N SER A 485 3.92 11.40 -7.30
CA SER A 485 5.10 11.88 -8.06
C SER A 485 5.58 13.26 -7.61
N PHE A 486 4.93 13.87 -6.62
CA PHE A 486 5.21 15.25 -6.23
C PHE A 486 6.62 15.40 -5.63
N GLN A 487 7.07 14.43 -4.83
CA GLN A 487 8.45 14.39 -4.33
C GLN A 487 9.47 14.27 -5.48
N GLY A 488 9.25 13.34 -6.40
CA GLY A 488 10.12 13.12 -7.56
C GLY A 488 10.18 14.34 -8.50
N LEU A 489 9.08 15.08 -8.64
CA LEU A 489 9.04 16.35 -9.36
C LEU A 489 9.92 17.43 -8.71
N ILE A 490 9.89 17.56 -7.38
CA ILE A 490 10.71 18.54 -6.65
C ILE A 490 12.20 18.20 -6.80
N PHE A 491 12.56 16.92 -6.64
CA PHE A 491 13.94 16.47 -6.80
C PHE A 491 14.44 16.63 -8.25
N PHE A 492 13.61 16.25 -9.24
CA PHE A 492 13.88 16.50 -10.65
C PHE A 492 14.13 18.00 -10.93
N GLN A 493 13.22 18.88 -10.48
CA GLN A 493 13.30 20.33 -10.69
C GLN A 493 14.62 20.93 -10.17
N ARG A 494 15.14 20.40 -9.07
CA ARG A 494 16.31 20.94 -8.34
C ARG A 494 17.65 20.35 -8.76
N HIS A 495 17.70 19.04 -9.02
CA HIS A 495 18.99 18.33 -9.12
C HIS A 495 19.33 17.85 -10.52
N PHE A 496 18.37 17.76 -11.44
CA PHE A 496 18.68 17.28 -12.78
C PHE A 496 19.62 18.21 -13.54
N GLN A 497 20.71 17.66 -14.06
CA GLN A 497 21.69 18.35 -14.89
C GLN A 497 21.58 17.83 -16.32
N ALA A 498 20.91 18.60 -17.17
CA ALA A 498 20.79 18.31 -18.59
C ALA A 498 22.15 18.39 -19.31
N HIS A 499 22.41 17.45 -20.21
CA HIS A 499 23.51 17.53 -21.17
C HIS A 499 22.97 18.06 -22.51
N ASP A 500 23.81 18.77 -23.28
CA ASP A 500 23.48 19.30 -24.61
C ASP A 500 22.96 18.23 -25.59
N THR A 501 23.26 16.95 -25.35
CA THR A 501 22.88 15.78 -26.17
C THR A 501 21.63 15.04 -25.68
N ASP A 502 20.99 15.48 -24.59
CA ASP A 502 19.81 14.80 -24.06
C ASP A 502 18.56 15.05 -24.93
N VAL A 503 17.68 14.06 -24.99
CA VAL A 503 16.35 14.15 -25.61
C VAL A 503 15.28 13.94 -24.53
N ILE A 504 14.38 14.90 -24.37
CA ILE A 504 13.38 14.90 -23.31
C ILE A 504 11.99 14.86 -23.93
N ILE A 505 11.31 13.73 -23.73
CA ILE A 505 9.95 13.48 -24.23
C ILE A 505 8.93 14.01 -23.23
N ILE A 506 8.10 14.95 -23.66
CA ILE A 506 7.13 15.62 -22.80
C ILE A 506 5.73 15.48 -23.36
N THR A 507 4.78 15.09 -22.50
CA THR A 507 3.38 14.92 -22.86
C THR A 507 2.50 15.27 -21.68
N PRO A 508 1.31 15.89 -21.87
CA PRO A 508 0.25 15.74 -20.89
C PRO A 508 -0.06 14.24 -20.70
N PRO A 509 -0.41 13.77 -19.50
CA PRO A 509 -0.75 12.37 -19.27
C PRO A 509 -1.81 11.87 -20.27
N LYS A 510 -1.51 10.72 -20.91
CA LYS A 510 -2.35 10.03 -21.91
C LYS A 510 -2.45 10.67 -23.29
N SER A 511 -1.70 11.73 -23.58
CA SER A 511 -1.62 12.32 -24.94
C SER A 511 -0.75 11.55 -25.94
N GLY A 512 -0.23 10.35 -25.58
CA GLY A 512 0.52 9.48 -26.51
C GLY A 512 1.88 8.99 -26.01
N THR A 513 2.23 9.25 -24.75
CA THR A 513 3.54 9.00 -24.13
C THR A 513 4.18 7.65 -24.48
N THR A 514 3.45 6.54 -24.30
CA THR A 514 3.97 5.18 -24.59
C THR A 514 4.41 5.00 -26.04
N TRP A 515 3.69 5.61 -26.98
CA TRP A 515 3.97 5.52 -28.42
C TRP A 515 5.20 6.34 -28.78
N LEU A 516 5.28 7.58 -28.27
CA LEU A 516 6.42 8.45 -28.53
C LEU A 516 7.72 7.93 -27.88
N LYS A 517 7.64 7.36 -26.66
CA LYS A 517 8.76 6.64 -26.04
C LYS A 517 9.27 5.50 -26.92
N ALA A 518 8.37 4.65 -27.43
CA ALA A 518 8.73 3.53 -28.30
C ALA A 518 9.39 4.00 -29.60
N LEU A 519 8.82 5.01 -30.26
CA LEU A 519 9.36 5.59 -31.49
C LEU A 519 10.76 6.18 -31.27
N ALA A 520 10.92 7.05 -30.26
CA ALA A 520 12.21 7.68 -29.97
C ALA A 520 13.28 6.64 -29.62
N PHE A 521 12.94 5.62 -28.81
CA PHE A 521 13.87 4.53 -28.48
C PHE A 521 14.28 3.72 -29.73
N ALA A 522 13.32 3.32 -30.55
CA ALA A 522 13.58 2.56 -31.78
C ALA A 522 14.44 3.37 -32.76
N ILE A 523 14.13 4.66 -32.96
CA ILE A 523 14.90 5.58 -33.81
C ILE A 523 16.35 5.68 -33.35
N ALA A 524 16.61 5.86 -32.05
CA ALA A 524 17.97 6.01 -31.54
C ALA A 524 18.79 4.71 -31.55
N ASN A 525 18.15 3.56 -31.33
CA ASN A 525 18.84 2.28 -31.15
C ASN A 525 18.95 1.41 -32.42
N ARG A 526 18.26 1.76 -33.52
CA ARG A 526 18.26 1.01 -34.78
C ARG A 526 19.65 0.74 -35.38
N MET A 527 20.63 1.61 -35.09
CA MET A 527 22.01 1.47 -35.57
C MET A 527 22.86 0.51 -34.71
N HIS A 528 22.41 0.20 -33.50
CA HIS A 528 23.07 -0.71 -32.57
C HIS A 528 22.47 -2.12 -32.61
N HIS A 529 21.16 -2.22 -32.79
CA HIS A 529 20.43 -3.49 -32.85
C HIS A 529 19.36 -3.46 -33.95
N PRO A 530 19.20 -4.54 -34.74
CA PRO A 530 18.07 -4.67 -35.66
C PRO A 530 16.76 -4.73 -34.85
N LEU A 531 15.64 -4.32 -35.46
CA LEU A 531 14.35 -4.26 -34.75
C LEU A 531 13.88 -5.63 -34.22
N SER A 532 14.26 -6.71 -34.89
CA SER A 532 14.05 -8.10 -34.45
C SER A 532 14.80 -8.49 -33.16
N GLN A 533 15.73 -7.66 -32.69
CA GLN A 533 16.46 -7.79 -31.43
C GLN A 533 16.26 -6.55 -30.53
N SER A 534 15.28 -5.70 -30.84
CA SER A 534 14.99 -4.49 -30.05
C SER A 534 14.53 -4.86 -28.64
N LEU A 535 15.02 -4.14 -27.64
CA LEU A 535 14.59 -4.29 -26.24
C LEU A 535 13.08 -4.01 -26.06
N LEU A 536 12.42 -3.33 -27.01
CA LEU A 536 10.96 -3.16 -27.01
C LEU A 536 10.18 -4.49 -27.08
N LEU A 537 10.82 -5.59 -27.52
CA LEU A 537 10.24 -6.94 -27.50
C LEU A 537 10.16 -7.55 -26.09
N THR A 538 11.05 -7.13 -25.18
CA THR A 538 11.26 -7.74 -23.85
C THR A 538 11.08 -6.76 -22.69
N SER A 539 10.98 -5.46 -22.95
CA SER A 539 10.83 -4.37 -21.98
C SER A 539 9.74 -3.39 -22.44
N ASN A 540 9.03 -2.76 -21.51
CA ASN A 540 8.02 -1.77 -21.85
C ASN A 540 8.69 -0.45 -22.31
N PRO A 541 8.08 0.35 -23.21
CA PRO A 541 8.63 1.65 -23.58
C PRO A 541 8.90 2.60 -22.41
N HIS A 542 8.19 2.46 -21.29
CA HIS A 542 8.43 3.27 -20.09
C HIS A 542 9.68 2.85 -19.32
N ASP A 543 10.10 1.58 -19.38
CA ASP A 543 11.33 1.09 -18.76
C ASP A 543 12.57 1.57 -19.54
N LEU A 544 12.44 1.68 -20.86
CA LEU A 544 13.52 2.04 -21.79
C LEU A 544 13.72 3.54 -21.97
N VAL A 545 12.68 4.34 -21.72
CA VAL A 545 12.73 5.81 -21.68
C VAL A 545 12.13 6.24 -20.34
N PRO A 546 12.93 6.25 -19.26
CA PRO A 546 12.43 6.49 -17.91
C PRO A 546 11.86 7.90 -17.73
N CYS A 547 10.89 8.03 -16.83
CA CYS A 547 10.25 9.28 -16.44
C CYS A 547 10.93 9.89 -15.22
N PHE A 548 11.23 11.18 -15.25
CA PHE A 548 11.97 11.83 -14.18
C PHE A 548 11.25 11.71 -12.83
N GLU A 549 10.00 12.13 -12.77
CA GLU A 549 9.24 12.23 -11.52
C GLU A 549 8.60 10.92 -11.02
N PHE A 550 8.63 9.85 -11.82
CA PHE A 550 8.08 8.52 -11.46
C PHE A 550 9.13 7.40 -11.35
N ASP A 551 10.15 7.41 -12.21
CA ASP A 551 11.09 6.28 -12.34
C ASP A 551 12.50 6.63 -11.83
N ILE A 552 12.96 7.88 -12.02
CA ILE A 552 14.34 8.31 -11.72
C ILE A 552 14.46 8.96 -10.33
N TYR A 553 13.61 9.95 -10.05
CA TYR A 553 13.71 10.80 -8.87
C TYR A 553 12.70 10.45 -7.77
N HIS A 554 11.87 9.40 -7.95
CA HIS A 554 10.82 9.00 -6.99
C HIS A 554 11.34 8.83 -5.56
N GLU A 555 12.51 8.18 -5.39
CA GLU A 555 13.12 7.86 -4.08
C GLU A 555 14.56 8.37 -3.91
N ASN A 556 15.20 8.75 -5.01
CA ASN A 556 16.60 9.14 -5.06
C ASN A 556 16.75 10.58 -5.58
N PRO A 557 17.13 11.57 -4.75
CA PRO A 557 17.41 12.92 -5.20
C PRO A 557 18.71 13.04 -6.03
N PHE A 558 19.61 12.05 -5.94
CA PHE A 558 20.91 12.02 -6.62
C PHE A 558 21.11 10.70 -7.39
N PRO A 559 20.32 10.44 -8.46
CA PRO A 559 20.44 9.26 -9.29
C PRO A 559 21.72 9.28 -10.13
N ASN A 560 22.44 8.16 -10.21
CA ASN A 560 23.54 8.03 -11.16
C ASN A 560 22.96 7.77 -12.57
N LEU A 561 23.15 8.72 -13.48
CA LEU A 561 22.71 8.68 -14.88
C LEU A 561 23.83 8.42 -15.89
N GLU A 562 25.04 8.04 -15.43
CA GLU A 562 26.22 7.78 -16.27
C GLU A 562 26.07 6.51 -17.12
N ASN A 563 25.31 5.53 -16.64
CA ASN A 563 25.08 4.25 -17.33
C ASN A 563 24.09 4.34 -18.51
N ILE A 564 23.46 5.50 -18.74
CA ILE A 564 22.50 5.69 -19.84
C ILE A 564 23.28 6.10 -21.10
N HIS A 565 23.26 5.26 -22.12
CA HIS A 565 23.94 5.50 -23.39
C HIS A 565 23.41 6.76 -24.11
N SER A 566 24.28 7.41 -24.88
CA SER A 566 23.93 8.62 -25.65
C SER A 566 23.35 8.28 -27.03
N PRO A 567 22.35 9.03 -27.53
CA PRO A 567 21.66 10.14 -26.86
C PRO A 567 20.79 9.63 -25.70
N ARG A 568 20.89 10.27 -24.53
CA ARG A 568 20.10 9.87 -23.37
C ARG A 568 18.67 10.35 -23.58
N ILE A 569 17.72 9.41 -23.61
CA ILE A 569 16.30 9.72 -23.80
C ILE A 569 15.60 9.61 -22.45
N PHE A 570 14.98 10.70 -22.04
CA PHE A 570 14.22 10.81 -20.80
C PHE A 570 12.78 11.24 -21.10
N SER A 571 11.93 11.24 -20.07
CA SER A 571 10.58 11.75 -20.19
C SER A 571 10.10 12.47 -18.93
N THR A 572 9.07 13.31 -19.08
CA THR A 572 8.35 13.93 -17.97
C THR A 572 6.95 14.38 -18.40
N HIS A 573 6.06 14.56 -17.43
CA HIS A 573 4.78 15.24 -17.57
C HIS A 573 4.82 16.68 -17.02
N THR A 574 6.00 17.21 -16.68
CA THR A 574 6.16 18.55 -16.10
C THR A 574 5.79 19.66 -17.10
N PRO A 575 4.99 20.69 -16.71
CA PRO A 575 4.76 21.87 -17.55
C PRO A 575 6.03 22.68 -17.80
N TYR A 576 6.14 23.36 -18.95
CA TYR A 576 7.36 24.09 -19.35
C TYR A 576 7.89 25.06 -18.27
N ALA A 577 6.97 25.76 -17.57
CA ALA A 577 7.31 26.68 -16.49
C ALA A 577 8.10 26.02 -15.35
N LEU A 578 7.79 24.76 -15.01
CA LEU A 578 8.39 24.02 -13.90
C LEU A 578 9.67 23.26 -14.28
N LEU A 579 10.05 23.18 -15.56
CA LEU A 579 11.29 22.50 -15.95
C LEU A 579 12.54 23.13 -15.30
N PRO A 580 13.54 22.32 -14.89
CA PRO A 580 14.87 22.78 -14.49
C PRO A 580 15.47 23.87 -15.39
N SER A 581 16.22 24.81 -14.79
CA SER A 581 17.04 25.77 -15.55
C SER A 581 18.06 25.05 -16.43
N SER A 582 18.68 23.96 -15.96
CA SER A 582 19.61 23.14 -16.76
C SER A 582 18.99 22.68 -18.10
N ILE A 583 17.70 22.29 -18.10
CA ILE A 583 16.96 21.96 -19.33
C ILE A 583 16.68 23.21 -20.17
N LYS A 584 16.31 24.34 -19.56
CA LYS A 584 16.01 25.60 -20.26
C LYS A 584 17.25 26.26 -20.88
N ASP A 585 18.42 26.10 -20.28
CA ASP A 585 19.65 26.83 -20.62
C ASP A 585 20.63 26.01 -21.49
N SER A 586 20.59 24.67 -21.42
CA SER A 586 21.42 23.77 -22.26
C SER A 586 20.94 23.69 -23.72
N LYS A 587 21.59 22.88 -24.56
CA LYS A 587 21.15 22.61 -25.95
C LYS A 587 20.30 21.33 -26.11
N CYS A 588 19.91 20.68 -25.01
CA CYS A 588 19.11 19.46 -25.03
C CYS A 588 17.82 19.64 -25.84
N LYS A 589 17.36 18.56 -26.49
CA LYS A 589 16.15 18.56 -27.31
C LYS A 589 14.92 18.25 -26.46
N ILE A 590 13.85 19.01 -26.67
CA ILE A 590 12.53 18.76 -26.08
C ILE A 590 11.59 18.32 -27.20
N VAL A 591 10.98 17.14 -27.06
CA VAL A 591 9.95 16.65 -27.97
C VAL A 591 8.62 16.66 -27.21
N TYR A 592 7.78 17.64 -27.51
CA TYR A 592 6.45 17.77 -26.94
C TYR A 592 5.40 17.12 -27.83
N LEU A 593 4.53 16.28 -27.25
CA LEU A 593 3.39 15.71 -27.94
C LEU A 593 2.10 15.98 -27.16
N CYS A 594 1.20 16.75 -27.75
CA CYS A 594 -0.17 16.91 -27.28
C CYS A 594 -1.15 16.07 -28.12
N ARG A 595 -2.37 15.99 -27.63
CA ARG A 595 -3.50 15.31 -28.23
C ARG A 595 -4.76 16.11 -27.94
N ASN A 596 -5.81 15.96 -28.75
CA ASN A 596 -7.11 16.59 -28.51
C ASN A 596 -7.56 16.39 -27.03
N PRO A 597 -8.01 17.45 -26.33
CA PRO A 597 -8.32 17.39 -24.90
C PRO A 597 -9.49 16.44 -24.57
N LEU A 598 -10.48 16.31 -25.46
CA LEU A 598 -11.65 15.44 -25.27
C LEU A 598 -11.21 13.96 -25.24
N ASP A 599 -10.40 13.59 -26.22
CA ASP A 599 -9.82 12.25 -26.38
C ASP A 599 -8.81 11.92 -25.27
N THR A 600 -8.02 12.92 -24.85
CA THR A 600 -7.10 12.81 -23.72
C THR A 600 -7.88 12.55 -22.42
N LEU A 601 -8.97 13.29 -22.18
CA LEU A 601 -9.82 13.12 -20.99
C LEU A 601 -10.47 11.73 -20.94
N VAL A 602 -11.04 11.26 -22.04
CA VAL A 602 -11.65 9.92 -22.11
C VAL A 602 -10.59 8.82 -21.97
N SER A 603 -9.40 8.99 -22.56
CA SER A 603 -8.26 8.09 -22.34
C SER A 603 -7.81 8.09 -20.88
N TYR A 604 -7.89 9.24 -20.19
CA TYR A 604 -7.58 9.35 -18.76
C TYR A 604 -8.63 8.67 -17.88
N TRP A 605 -9.92 8.92 -18.12
CA TRP A 605 -11.04 8.31 -17.41
C TRP A 605 -10.97 6.77 -17.40
N HIS A 606 -10.71 6.16 -18.55
CA HIS A 606 -10.51 4.71 -18.64
C HIS A 606 -9.23 4.22 -17.94
N PHE A 607 -8.19 5.04 -17.90
CA PHE A 607 -6.92 4.70 -17.27
C PHE A 607 -7.01 4.76 -15.74
N ILE A 608 -7.52 5.86 -15.16
CA ILE A 608 -7.77 5.98 -13.73
C ILE A 608 -8.82 4.96 -13.25
N GLY A 609 -9.84 4.66 -14.07
CA GLY A 609 -10.82 3.61 -13.79
C GLY A 609 -10.24 2.19 -13.71
N LYS A 610 -9.08 1.93 -14.33
CA LYS A 610 -8.28 0.69 -14.20
C LYS A 610 -7.20 0.76 -13.11
N LEU A 611 -6.74 1.96 -12.74
CA LEU A 611 -5.75 2.16 -11.66
C LEU A 611 -6.38 2.16 -10.27
N ARG A 612 -7.61 2.67 -10.12
CA ARG A 612 -8.27 2.84 -8.82
C ARG A 612 -8.34 1.51 -8.07
N PRO A 613 -8.14 1.52 -6.73
CA PRO A 613 -8.54 0.39 -5.90
C PRO A 613 -10.04 0.09 -6.06
N GLU A 614 -10.44 -1.19 -5.99
CA GLU A 614 -11.88 -1.55 -6.00
C GLU A 614 -12.67 -0.92 -4.83
N THR A 615 -11.97 -0.50 -3.77
CA THR A 615 -12.51 0.19 -2.59
C THR A 615 -12.81 1.68 -2.80
N VAL A 616 -12.33 2.29 -3.89
CA VAL A 616 -12.55 3.72 -4.21
C VAL A 616 -13.63 3.82 -5.28
N GLU A 617 -14.64 4.68 -5.06
CA GLU A 617 -15.73 4.87 -6.03
C GLU A 617 -15.20 5.35 -7.39
N ALA A 618 -15.84 4.91 -8.49
CA ALA A 618 -15.46 5.35 -9.82
C ALA A 618 -15.88 6.81 -10.02
N ILE A 619 -14.93 7.69 -10.35
CA ILE A 619 -15.29 9.04 -10.77
C ILE A 619 -16.20 9.00 -12.01
N SER A 620 -17.29 9.78 -11.99
CA SER A 620 -18.15 9.92 -13.17
C SER A 620 -17.47 10.76 -14.24
N LEU A 621 -17.91 10.60 -15.49
CA LEU A 621 -17.35 11.40 -16.58
C LEU A 621 -17.72 12.89 -16.42
N ASP A 622 -18.92 13.22 -15.91
CA ASP A 622 -19.31 14.58 -15.53
C ASP A 622 -18.38 15.20 -14.48
N GLN A 623 -18.02 14.45 -13.43
CA GLN A 623 -17.10 14.93 -12.40
C GLN A 623 -15.70 15.19 -12.98
N LEU A 624 -15.20 14.28 -13.83
CA LEU A 624 -13.89 14.46 -14.45
C LEU A 624 -13.87 15.63 -15.45
N VAL A 625 -14.96 15.85 -16.20
CA VAL A 625 -15.14 17.03 -17.07
C VAL A 625 -15.17 18.32 -16.24
N ASP A 626 -15.86 18.32 -15.09
CA ASP A 626 -15.86 19.49 -14.20
C ASP A 626 -14.47 19.80 -13.64
N MET A 627 -13.76 18.78 -13.16
CA MET A 627 -12.38 18.91 -12.70
C MET A 627 -11.45 19.44 -13.81
N PHE A 628 -11.54 18.90 -15.03
CA PHE A 628 -10.81 19.42 -16.19
C PHE A 628 -11.12 20.90 -16.44
N CYS A 629 -12.40 21.29 -16.40
CA CYS A 629 -12.81 22.68 -16.61
C CYS A 629 -12.32 23.63 -15.52
N ARG A 630 -12.07 23.12 -14.30
CA ARG A 630 -11.45 23.84 -13.18
C ARG A 630 -9.91 23.83 -13.22
N GLY A 631 -9.30 23.13 -14.18
CA GLY A 631 -7.84 22.95 -14.29
C GLY A 631 -7.27 21.83 -13.41
N LEU A 632 -8.12 21.06 -12.71
CA LEU A 632 -7.76 19.99 -11.77
C LEU A 632 -7.43 18.67 -12.50
N THR A 633 -6.38 18.68 -13.32
CA THR A 633 -5.82 17.49 -13.97
C THR A 633 -4.41 17.21 -13.45
N ALA A 634 -3.92 15.98 -13.56
CA ALA A 634 -2.49 15.71 -13.35
C ALA A 634 -1.66 16.59 -14.30
N TYR A 635 -0.73 17.36 -13.72
CA TYR A 635 0.08 18.38 -14.38
C TYR A 635 -0.74 19.48 -15.08
N GLY A 636 -1.94 19.72 -14.57
CA GLY A 636 -2.84 20.78 -15.05
C GLY A 636 -2.52 22.15 -14.49
N PRO A 637 -3.10 23.22 -15.07
CA PRO A 637 -4.16 23.17 -16.06
C PRO A 637 -3.69 22.76 -17.48
N PHE A 638 -4.50 21.99 -18.19
CA PHE A 638 -4.14 21.40 -19.49
C PHE A 638 -3.78 22.45 -20.55
N TRP A 639 -4.52 23.57 -20.61
CA TRP A 639 -4.24 24.65 -21.56
C TRP A 639 -2.91 25.34 -21.26
N ASP A 640 -2.58 25.61 -20.00
CA ASP A 640 -1.31 26.24 -19.61
C ASP A 640 -0.12 25.32 -19.90
N HIS A 641 -0.29 24.01 -19.71
CA HIS A 641 0.68 22.99 -20.10
C HIS A 641 0.95 23.02 -21.62
N VAL A 642 -0.10 23.04 -22.45
CA VAL A 642 0.03 23.09 -23.92
C VAL A 642 0.63 24.41 -24.39
N LEU A 643 0.14 25.55 -23.88
CA LEU A 643 0.59 26.89 -24.27
C LEU A 643 2.05 27.16 -23.91
N GLY A 644 2.52 26.65 -22.77
CA GLY A 644 3.93 26.77 -22.37
C GLY A 644 4.88 26.17 -23.40
N TYR A 645 4.59 24.95 -23.87
CA TYR A 645 5.39 24.29 -24.90
C TYR A 645 5.16 24.85 -26.31
N TRP A 646 3.93 25.23 -26.65
CA TRP A 646 3.64 25.90 -27.93
C TRP A 646 4.46 27.18 -28.08
N LYS A 647 4.44 28.05 -27.06
CA LYS A 647 5.24 29.27 -27.02
C LYS A 647 6.74 28.97 -27.11
N ALA A 648 7.23 27.98 -26.36
CA ALA A 648 8.65 27.60 -26.38
C ALA A 648 9.11 27.08 -27.76
N THR A 649 8.23 26.42 -28.54
CA THR A 649 8.51 26.06 -29.95
C THR A 649 8.59 27.28 -30.86
N GLN A 650 7.77 28.31 -30.66
CA GLN A 650 7.87 29.54 -31.47
C GLN A 650 9.16 30.33 -31.14
N GLU A 651 9.55 30.37 -29.86
CA GLU A 651 10.74 31.08 -29.40
C GLU A 651 12.04 30.31 -29.70
N MET A 652 12.01 28.97 -29.67
CA MET A 652 13.18 28.10 -29.82
C MET A 652 12.88 26.84 -30.66
N PRO A 653 12.53 26.99 -31.96
CA PRO A 653 12.13 25.86 -32.81
C PRO A 653 13.22 24.80 -33.00
N ASN A 654 14.50 25.19 -32.91
CA ASN A 654 15.63 24.26 -32.94
C ASN A 654 15.81 23.43 -31.65
N LYS A 655 15.06 23.75 -30.59
CA LYS A 655 15.16 23.15 -29.25
C LYS A 655 13.88 22.45 -28.81
N VAL A 656 12.71 22.92 -29.24
CA VAL A 656 11.41 22.36 -28.87
C VAL A 656 10.61 21.97 -30.12
N LEU A 657 10.48 20.67 -30.37
CA LEU A 657 9.62 20.11 -31.41
C LEU A 657 8.21 19.89 -30.82
N PHE A 658 7.20 20.46 -31.46
CA PHE A 658 5.80 20.31 -31.05
C PHE A 658 5.06 19.40 -32.04
N LEU A 659 4.47 18.32 -31.53
CA LEU A 659 3.75 17.30 -32.30
C LEU A 659 2.29 17.20 -31.82
N GLN A 660 1.39 16.85 -32.74
CA GLN A 660 0.00 16.49 -32.44
C GLN A 660 -0.21 14.99 -32.71
N TYR A 661 -0.83 14.29 -31.77
CA TYR A 661 -1.11 12.86 -31.87
C TYR A 661 -1.98 12.52 -33.09
N GLU A 662 -2.94 13.38 -33.38
CA GLU A 662 -3.82 13.31 -34.53
C GLU A 662 -3.04 13.37 -35.85
N ASP A 663 -2.02 14.23 -35.95
CA ASP A 663 -1.22 14.41 -37.16
C ASP A 663 -0.25 13.24 -37.37
N MET A 664 0.36 12.76 -36.28
CA MET A 664 1.15 11.52 -36.30
C MET A 664 0.30 10.30 -36.68
N LYS A 665 -0.99 10.27 -36.34
CA LYS A 665 -1.91 9.18 -36.70
C LYS A 665 -2.30 9.17 -38.18
N VAL A 666 -2.23 10.31 -38.87
CA VAL A 666 -2.46 10.40 -40.33
C VAL A 666 -1.17 10.15 -41.10
N GLU A 667 -0.10 10.88 -40.78
CA GLU A 667 1.14 10.91 -41.58
C GLU A 667 2.36 10.37 -40.78
N ILE A 668 2.26 9.15 -40.24
CA ILE A 668 3.27 8.63 -39.31
C ILE A 668 4.69 8.61 -39.88
N VAL A 669 4.87 8.21 -41.14
CA VAL A 669 6.21 8.10 -41.78
C VAL A 669 6.92 9.45 -41.82
N SER A 670 6.19 10.52 -42.18
CA SER A 670 6.75 11.88 -42.21
C SER A 670 7.16 12.34 -40.81
N HIS A 671 6.32 12.11 -39.80
CA HIS A 671 6.59 12.50 -38.42
C HIS A 671 7.74 11.69 -37.80
N VAL A 672 7.93 10.42 -38.17
CA VAL A 672 9.07 9.59 -37.74
C VAL A 672 10.39 10.13 -38.30
N LYS A 673 10.43 10.59 -39.56
CA LYS A 673 11.60 11.29 -40.12
C LYS A 673 11.88 12.59 -39.37
N THR A 674 10.85 13.44 -39.21
CA THR A 674 10.98 14.72 -38.47
C THR A 674 11.48 14.52 -37.03
N LEU A 675 10.99 13.50 -36.33
CA LEU A 675 11.45 13.14 -34.99
C LEU A 675 12.93 12.70 -35.00
N ALA A 676 13.31 11.84 -35.93
CA ALA A 676 14.69 11.35 -36.07
C ALA A 676 15.69 12.47 -36.39
N ASP A 677 15.36 13.34 -37.34
CA ASP A 677 16.16 14.50 -37.70
C ASP A 677 16.34 15.44 -36.49
N PHE A 678 15.25 15.74 -35.79
CA PHE A 678 15.27 16.63 -34.62
C PHE A 678 16.05 16.07 -33.43
N MET A 679 16.00 14.75 -33.21
CA MET A 679 16.79 14.04 -32.21
C MET A 679 18.29 13.96 -32.54
N GLY A 680 18.71 14.37 -33.75
CA GLY A 680 20.09 14.23 -34.21
C GLY A 680 20.44 12.81 -34.68
N CYS A 681 19.42 11.99 -34.99
CA CYS A 681 19.56 10.64 -35.51
C CYS A 681 18.90 10.49 -36.90
N PRO A 682 19.16 11.40 -37.87
CA PRO A 682 18.46 11.43 -39.16
C PRO A 682 18.58 10.10 -39.89
N PHE A 683 17.61 9.79 -40.76
CA PHE A 683 17.70 8.64 -41.64
C PHE A 683 18.62 8.93 -42.83
N SER A 684 19.46 7.97 -43.18
CA SER A 684 20.22 8.01 -44.43
C SER A 684 19.31 7.69 -45.63
N LEU A 685 19.69 8.19 -46.81
CA LEU A 685 18.98 7.91 -48.07
C LEU A 685 18.86 6.40 -48.37
N ASP A 686 19.74 5.57 -47.83
CA ASP A 686 19.69 4.12 -48.04
C ASP A 686 18.79 3.41 -47.01
N GLU A 687 18.72 3.88 -45.76
CA GLU A 687 17.68 3.45 -44.80
C GLU A 687 16.27 3.78 -45.32
N GLU A 688 16.08 4.97 -45.89
CA GLU A 688 14.80 5.36 -46.47
C GLU A 688 14.40 4.49 -47.67
N LYS A 689 15.34 4.20 -48.59
CA LYS A 689 15.08 3.29 -49.73
C LYS A 689 14.80 1.86 -49.29
N GLN A 690 15.36 1.43 -48.15
CA GLN A 690 15.15 0.10 -47.57
C GLN A 690 13.83 0.00 -46.79
N GLY A 691 13.12 1.12 -46.57
CA GLY A 691 11.84 1.15 -45.85
C GLY A 691 12.00 1.12 -44.32
N MET A 692 13.16 1.49 -43.78
CA MET A 692 13.44 1.45 -42.33
C MET A 692 12.50 2.37 -41.53
N VAL A 693 12.03 3.47 -42.13
CA VAL A 693 11.12 4.42 -41.49
C VAL A 693 9.72 3.79 -41.34
N GLU A 694 9.25 3.14 -42.39
CA GLU A 694 8.03 2.35 -42.44
C GLU A 694 8.10 1.13 -41.51
N GLU A 695 9.26 0.47 -41.43
CA GLU A 695 9.51 -0.65 -40.52
C GLU A 695 9.42 -0.18 -39.05
N ILE A 696 10.07 0.92 -38.67
CA ILE A 696 9.96 1.51 -37.32
C ILE A 696 8.53 1.94 -37.01
N ALA A 697 7.84 2.59 -37.95
CA ALA A 697 6.45 3.02 -37.78
C ALA A 697 5.49 1.84 -37.58
N SER A 698 5.70 0.74 -38.32
CA SER A 698 4.95 -0.52 -38.20
C SER A 698 5.27 -1.25 -36.89
N PHE A 699 6.55 -1.36 -36.54
CA PHE A 699 7.03 -2.00 -35.31
C PHE A 699 6.53 -1.28 -34.05
N CYS A 700 6.53 0.05 -34.06
CA CYS A 700 5.99 0.87 -32.97
C CYS A 700 4.49 1.17 -33.12
N SER A 701 3.76 0.48 -34.01
CA SER A 701 2.32 0.66 -34.16
C SER A 701 1.55 0.27 -32.90
N PHE A 702 0.34 0.81 -32.74
CA PHE A 702 -0.50 0.52 -31.57
C PHE A 702 -0.79 -0.98 -31.44
N ASP A 703 -1.17 -1.64 -32.53
CA ASP A 703 -1.53 -3.05 -32.53
C ASP A 703 -0.32 -3.93 -32.24
N ASN A 704 0.81 -3.70 -32.91
CA ASN A 704 2.04 -4.47 -32.64
C ASN A 704 2.49 -4.31 -31.18
N LEU A 705 2.65 -3.07 -30.68
CA LEU A 705 3.08 -2.84 -29.30
C LEU A 705 2.10 -3.44 -28.28
N LYS A 706 0.78 -3.31 -28.49
CA LYS A 706 -0.24 -3.91 -27.62
C LYS A 706 -0.16 -5.45 -27.60
N ASP A 707 0.21 -6.06 -28.72
CA ASP A 707 0.25 -7.52 -28.86
C ASP A 707 1.56 -8.19 -28.43
N LEU A 708 2.62 -7.43 -28.11
CA LEU A 708 3.83 -7.97 -27.50
C LEU A 708 3.57 -8.56 -26.10
N GLU A 709 4.18 -9.71 -25.79
CA GLU A 709 3.93 -10.43 -24.53
C GLU A 709 4.31 -9.62 -23.29
N VAL A 710 5.39 -8.83 -23.35
CA VAL A 710 5.78 -7.88 -22.27
C VAL A 710 4.69 -6.82 -21.99
N ASN A 711 3.89 -6.48 -23.01
CA ASN A 711 2.81 -5.51 -22.88
C ASN A 711 1.47 -6.14 -22.50
N LYS A 712 1.27 -7.45 -22.77
CA LYS A 712 0.11 -8.23 -22.31
C LYS A 712 0.23 -8.66 -20.84
N THR A 713 1.38 -9.20 -20.46
CA THR A 713 1.59 -9.94 -19.21
C THR A 713 2.60 -9.28 -18.25
N GLY A 714 3.52 -8.46 -18.77
CA GLY A 714 4.43 -7.67 -17.96
C GLY A 714 3.70 -6.64 -17.09
N LYS A 715 4.40 -6.09 -16.10
CA LYS A 715 3.86 -5.18 -15.08
C LYS A 715 4.49 -3.79 -15.20
N LEU A 716 3.73 -2.77 -14.81
CA LEU A 716 4.27 -1.42 -14.59
C LEU A 716 5.30 -1.43 -13.43
N HIS A 717 6.13 -0.38 -13.35
CA HIS A 717 7.12 -0.17 -12.28
C HIS A 717 6.54 -0.35 -10.86
N THR A 718 5.27 0.00 -10.62
CA THR A 718 4.58 -0.18 -9.33
C THR A 718 4.28 -1.65 -8.96
N GLY A 719 4.53 -2.61 -9.85
CA GLY A 719 4.29 -4.04 -9.66
C GLY A 719 2.81 -4.48 -9.58
N LYS A 720 1.87 -3.52 -9.59
CA LYS A 720 0.45 -3.70 -9.30
C LYS A 720 -0.43 -4.00 -10.51
N GLN A 721 -0.24 -3.26 -11.61
CA GLN A 721 -1.05 -3.38 -12.82
C GLN A 721 -0.21 -3.90 -13.98
N ASN A 722 -0.84 -4.71 -14.83
CA ASN A 722 -0.22 -5.18 -16.07
C ASN A 722 -0.06 -4.02 -17.06
N ASN A 723 0.98 -4.08 -17.89
CA ASN A 723 1.29 -3.10 -18.94
C ASN A 723 0.13 -2.86 -19.92
N ASN A 724 -0.79 -3.83 -20.05
CA ASN A 724 -2.00 -3.73 -20.89
C ASN A 724 -2.92 -2.55 -20.49
N ILE A 725 -2.75 -1.97 -19.30
CA ILE A 725 -3.44 -0.75 -18.87
C ILE A 725 -3.08 0.47 -19.73
N LEU A 726 -1.90 0.48 -20.35
CA LEU A 726 -1.44 1.54 -21.26
C LEU A 726 -2.12 1.47 -22.64
N PHE A 727 -2.65 0.30 -23.02
CA PHE A 727 -3.21 0.03 -24.33
C PHE A 727 -4.74 -0.08 -24.27
N ARG A 728 -5.45 0.84 -24.93
CA ARG A 728 -6.92 0.91 -24.94
C ARG A 728 -7.50 0.71 -26.33
N LYS A 729 -7.46 1.75 -27.17
CA LYS A 729 -7.90 1.72 -28.58
C LYS A 729 -6.88 2.26 -29.58
N GLY A 730 -6.11 3.30 -29.24
CA GLY A 730 -5.14 3.92 -30.17
C GLY A 730 -5.79 4.69 -31.33
N GLU A 731 -7.07 5.05 -31.18
CA GLU A 731 -7.91 5.74 -32.16
C GLU A 731 -8.05 7.23 -31.82
N VAL A 732 -8.41 8.05 -32.81
CA VAL A 732 -8.78 9.47 -32.69
C VAL A 732 -10.30 9.59 -32.77
N GLY A 733 -10.90 10.50 -32.00
CA GLY A 733 -12.34 10.79 -32.05
C GLY A 733 -13.22 9.87 -31.19
N ASP A 734 -12.61 8.97 -30.40
CA ASP A 734 -13.35 8.04 -29.54
C ASP A 734 -14.08 8.76 -28.41
N TRP A 735 -13.71 10.00 -28.09
CA TRP A 735 -14.45 10.87 -27.18
C TRP A 735 -15.95 10.96 -27.48
N ALA A 736 -16.34 10.91 -28.75
CA ALA A 736 -17.74 10.99 -29.19
C ALA A 736 -18.61 9.80 -28.72
N ASN A 737 -18.00 8.68 -28.32
CA ASN A 737 -18.69 7.52 -27.77
C ASN A 737 -19.01 7.66 -26.26
N TYR A 738 -18.50 8.70 -25.59
CA TYR A 738 -18.55 8.84 -24.12
C TYR A 738 -19.04 10.20 -23.65
N LEU A 739 -18.55 11.31 -24.24
CA LEU A 739 -18.93 12.66 -23.84
C LEU A 739 -20.31 13.05 -24.40
N THR A 740 -21.13 13.69 -23.58
CA THR A 740 -22.40 14.27 -24.05
C THR A 740 -22.14 15.57 -24.82
N PRO A 741 -23.04 16.02 -25.71
CA PRO A 741 -22.87 17.29 -26.43
C PRO A 741 -22.63 18.49 -25.51
N THR A 742 -23.24 18.52 -24.32
CA THR A 742 -23.05 19.59 -23.33
C THR A 742 -21.71 19.53 -22.61
N MET A 743 -21.10 18.35 -22.42
CA MET A 743 -19.72 18.23 -21.95
C MET A 743 -18.75 18.75 -23.00
N VAL A 744 -18.97 18.37 -24.26
CA VAL A 744 -18.15 18.76 -25.41
C VAL A 744 -18.20 20.28 -25.59
N GLU A 745 -19.39 20.88 -25.71
CA GLU A 745 -19.57 22.33 -25.83
C GLU A 745 -18.89 23.10 -24.68
N ARG A 746 -19.02 22.63 -23.43
CA ARG A 746 -18.36 23.23 -22.26
C ARG A 746 -16.83 23.19 -22.37
N MET A 747 -16.27 22.05 -22.77
CA MET A 747 -14.82 21.87 -22.90
C MET A 747 -14.25 22.61 -24.11
N GLU A 748 -14.90 22.53 -25.27
CA GLU A 748 -14.47 23.23 -26.49
C GLU A 748 -14.48 24.73 -26.27
N LYS A 749 -15.58 25.29 -25.75
CA LYS A 749 -15.65 26.74 -25.43
C LYS A 749 -14.55 27.18 -24.48
N LEU A 750 -14.30 26.42 -23.41
CA LEU A 750 -13.22 26.73 -22.47
C LEU A 750 -11.85 26.69 -23.16
N MET A 751 -11.60 25.70 -24.01
CA MET A 751 -10.32 25.59 -24.73
C MET A 751 -10.18 26.69 -25.78
N GLU A 752 -11.24 27.12 -26.44
CA GLU A 752 -11.25 28.29 -27.33
C GLU A 752 -10.92 29.58 -26.56
N GLU A 753 -11.60 29.84 -25.44
CA GLU A 753 -11.33 30.98 -24.55
C GLU A 753 -9.89 30.97 -23.99
N LYS A 754 -9.33 29.79 -23.68
CA LYS A 754 -7.98 29.66 -23.11
C LYS A 754 -6.86 29.71 -24.14
N LEU A 755 -7.11 29.26 -25.37
CA LEU A 755 -6.14 29.28 -26.47
C LEU A 755 -6.25 30.53 -27.34
N GLU A 756 -7.23 31.42 -27.09
CA GLU A 756 -7.43 32.65 -27.84
C GLU A 756 -6.14 33.49 -27.93
N GLY A 757 -5.83 34.00 -29.13
CA GLY A 757 -4.63 34.78 -29.39
C GLY A 757 -3.30 34.01 -29.44
N SER A 758 -3.27 32.73 -29.08
CA SER A 758 -2.02 31.93 -29.09
C SER A 758 -1.54 31.50 -30.48
N GLY A 759 -2.43 31.54 -31.48
CA GLY A 759 -2.19 30.96 -32.82
C GLY A 759 -2.25 29.43 -32.86
N PHE A 760 -2.52 28.75 -31.72
CA PHE A 760 -2.70 27.31 -31.65
C PHE A 760 -4.19 26.94 -31.59
N THR A 761 -4.58 25.93 -32.37
CA THR A 761 -5.92 25.34 -32.36
C THR A 761 -5.82 23.83 -32.52
N PHE A 762 -6.55 23.07 -31.70
CA PHE A 762 -6.73 21.63 -31.94
C PHE A 762 -7.56 21.41 -33.20
N LYS A 763 -7.23 20.36 -33.96
CA LYS A 763 -8.09 19.90 -35.06
C LYS A 763 -9.41 19.37 -34.48
N ARG A 764 -10.53 19.88 -35.00
CA ARG A 764 -11.86 19.28 -34.79
C ARG A 764 -11.91 17.98 -35.61
N SER A 765 -12.08 16.86 -34.92
CA SER A 765 -12.13 15.49 -35.47
C SER A 765 -13.48 15.16 -36.09
#